data_AF-A0A3S0QCY7-F1
#
_entry.id   AF-A0A3S0QCY7-F1
#
_cell.length_a   1.000
_cell.length_b   1.000
_cell.length_c   1.000
_cell.angle_alpha   90.00
_cell.angle_beta   90.00
_cell.angle_gamma   90.00
#
_symmetry.space_group_name_H-M   'P 1'
#
loop_
_entity.id
_entity.type
_entity.pdbx_description
1 polymer ?
#
loop_
_entity_poly.entity_id
_entity_poly.type
_entity_poly.pdbx_seq_one_letter_code
_entity_poly.pdbx_strand_id
1 'polypeptide(L)'
;MTGALEDKVRDAFAQDGALSRAAEQFRERTGQTEMAMAVARTIDQGGVLVAEAGTGVGKTFSYLVPALLSGERVLLSTATKTLQDQLFGRDLPRLVEAFGLPVRTALLKGRASYLCLHRLDMARHDASLPERGSLRTLAKIEQWSKATRTGDLAELPGLDERSPLIPLITSTRENCLGAQCPQFKPCHVNLARREALAADIVVINHHLFFADLAVRETGMAELLPTVSVVVFDEAHQLNETGVQFLGAQLGSGQAIDFARDMLAAGLQHARGLVDWQQLVSTAERAARELRLVVGKQWPGAKLRWLGAAPEGVDPAAWQRALDDLLQAFEMAAEGLATVSEISPDFVRLHERARQLAKRTARFALPCEVDSVRWVDVGSQLRLIESPLDIADAMRKRVLKIADEADDADSADTDDEELDAYGERPARERGERLDSGRAWVFTSATLGDEPTLRWFTEPCGLQDAEVLRVQSPFDYASQAALYVPRAFPKPNDPSHSQRVAQLAARGATELGGRTLVLTTTLRALRTIGDEMRQQFELLDAQVRPDVLVQGELPKRVLMDRFREGASAGRAGCVLVASASFWEGFDAPGDVLQLVVIDKLPFPPPNDPLVEARSQRLEAQGRSSFADYSLPEAAVALKQGAGRLIRRETDSGVLAICDTRLVAMGYGRRLLAALPPMRRLESESDFDAALDALRT
;
A
#
# COMPACT_ATOMS: atom_id res chain seq x y z
N MET A 1 16.70 -34.23 -9.76
CA MET A 1 17.38 -33.56 -10.89
C MET A 1 17.26 -32.04 -10.70
N THR A 2 17.66 -31.56 -9.52
CA THR A 2 17.21 -30.31 -8.88
C THR A 2 18.19 -29.13 -9.05
N GLY A 3 18.77 -28.95 -10.24
CA GLY A 3 19.79 -27.89 -10.45
C GLY A 3 19.69 -27.09 -11.73
N ALA A 4 18.76 -27.43 -12.65
CA ALA A 4 18.76 -26.82 -13.98
C ALA A 4 18.39 -25.33 -13.97
N LEU A 5 17.49 -24.88 -13.09
CA LEU A 5 17.17 -23.45 -12.96
C LEU A 5 18.25 -22.70 -12.18
N GLU A 6 18.70 -23.28 -11.06
CA GLU A 6 19.82 -22.75 -10.26
C GLU A 6 21.08 -22.50 -11.09
N ASP A 7 21.45 -23.43 -11.98
CA ASP A 7 22.62 -23.29 -12.86
C ASP A 7 22.42 -22.14 -13.87
N LYS A 8 21.24 -22.08 -14.53
CA LYS A 8 20.91 -20.96 -15.45
C LYS A 8 20.95 -19.61 -14.74
N VAL A 9 20.47 -19.54 -13.51
CA VAL A 9 20.45 -18.32 -12.71
C VAL A 9 21.88 -17.93 -12.34
N ARG A 10 22.69 -18.88 -11.86
CA ARG A 10 24.10 -18.64 -11.56
C ARG A 10 24.85 -18.09 -12.77
N ASP A 11 24.67 -18.69 -13.94
CA ASP A 11 25.28 -18.25 -15.19
C ASP A 11 24.80 -16.85 -15.63
N ALA A 12 23.54 -16.51 -15.36
CA ALA A 12 22.99 -15.19 -15.67
C ALA A 12 23.64 -14.07 -14.84
N PHE A 13 23.94 -14.33 -13.57
CA PHE A 13 24.52 -13.37 -12.62
C PHE A 13 26.06 -13.34 -12.62
N ALA A 14 26.72 -14.30 -13.26
CA ALA A 14 28.18 -14.32 -13.38
C ALA A 14 28.74 -13.04 -14.03
N GLN A 15 30.00 -12.72 -13.74
CA GLN A 15 30.70 -11.53 -14.24
C GLN A 15 30.64 -11.36 -15.78
N ASP A 16 30.61 -12.45 -16.54
CA ASP A 16 30.46 -12.44 -18.01
C ASP A 16 29.07 -12.91 -18.48
N GLY A 17 28.11 -13.01 -17.56
CA GLY A 17 26.76 -13.52 -17.79
C GLY A 17 25.87 -12.61 -18.63
N ALA A 18 24.66 -13.07 -18.94
CA ALA A 18 23.71 -12.33 -19.78
C ALA A 18 23.34 -10.96 -19.18
N LEU A 19 23.29 -10.83 -17.85
CA LEU A 19 23.02 -9.54 -17.19
C LEU A 19 24.17 -8.55 -17.38
N SER A 20 25.41 -9.01 -17.22
CA SER A 20 26.61 -8.20 -17.42
C SER A 20 26.70 -7.66 -18.87
N ARG A 21 26.37 -8.51 -19.85
CA ARG A 21 26.34 -8.11 -21.26
C ARG A 21 25.21 -7.14 -21.61
N ALA A 22 24.06 -7.26 -20.96
CA ALA A 22 22.87 -6.43 -21.24
C ALA A 22 22.83 -5.13 -20.43
N ALA A 23 23.71 -4.96 -19.46
CA ALA A 23 23.74 -3.81 -18.58
C ALA A 23 25.19 -3.37 -18.37
N GLU A 24 25.62 -2.32 -19.08
CA GLU A 24 26.98 -1.75 -19.00
C GLU A 24 27.47 -1.39 -17.59
N GLN A 25 26.55 -1.30 -16.61
CA GLN A 25 26.83 -0.97 -15.21
C GLN A 25 26.51 -2.10 -14.23
N PHE A 26 26.19 -3.31 -14.70
CA PHE A 26 25.96 -4.44 -13.80
C PHE A 26 27.27 -4.87 -13.13
N ARG A 27 27.22 -5.04 -11.81
CA ARG A 27 28.30 -5.59 -11.01
C ARG A 27 27.74 -6.77 -10.24
N GLU A 28 28.45 -7.88 -10.27
CA GLU A 28 28.11 -9.05 -9.47
C GLU A 28 28.13 -8.68 -7.99
N ARG A 29 27.07 -9.05 -7.27
CA ARG A 29 26.92 -8.83 -5.83
C ARG A 29 26.53 -10.15 -5.19
N THR A 30 27.33 -10.64 -4.26
CA THR A 30 27.10 -11.94 -3.60
C THR A 30 25.69 -12.08 -3.04
N GLY A 31 25.19 -11.05 -2.35
CA GLY A 31 23.85 -11.05 -1.78
C GLY A 31 22.72 -11.09 -2.83
N GLN A 32 22.95 -10.50 -4.00
CA GLN A 32 22.00 -10.55 -5.11
C GLN A 32 21.90 -11.98 -5.65
N THR A 33 23.05 -12.61 -5.89
CA THR A 33 23.13 -14.00 -6.35
C THR A 33 22.55 -14.95 -5.31
N GLU A 34 22.86 -14.78 -4.02
CA GLU A 34 22.31 -15.59 -2.93
C GLU A 34 20.78 -15.58 -2.91
N MET A 35 20.17 -14.38 -2.98
CA MET A 35 18.71 -14.24 -3.07
C MET A 35 18.15 -14.88 -4.34
N ALA A 36 18.80 -14.67 -5.49
CA ALA A 36 18.34 -15.25 -6.75
C ALA A 36 18.36 -16.78 -6.75
N MET A 37 19.39 -17.39 -6.13
CA MET A 37 19.49 -18.83 -5.98
C MET A 37 18.42 -19.38 -5.02
N ALA A 38 18.13 -18.68 -3.92
CA ALA A 38 17.05 -19.08 -3.01
C ALA A 38 15.67 -19.03 -3.69
N VAL A 39 15.41 -17.98 -4.47
CA VAL A 39 14.19 -17.88 -5.28
C VAL A 39 14.14 -19.02 -6.31
N ALA A 40 15.24 -19.32 -7.01
CA ALA A 40 15.31 -20.42 -7.96
C ALA A 40 14.96 -21.77 -7.33
N ARG A 41 15.53 -22.08 -6.16
CA ARG A 41 15.19 -23.31 -5.41
C ARG A 41 13.73 -23.37 -5.02
N THR A 42 13.17 -22.26 -4.54
CA THR A 42 11.76 -22.19 -4.14
C THR A 42 10.85 -22.40 -5.34
N ILE A 43 11.23 -21.91 -6.52
CA ILE A 43 10.49 -22.14 -7.77
C ILE A 43 10.54 -23.62 -8.18
N ASP A 44 11.73 -24.24 -8.16
CA ASP A 44 11.90 -25.64 -8.57
C ASP A 44 11.24 -26.64 -7.59
N GLN A 45 11.25 -26.34 -6.30
CA GLN A 45 10.78 -27.25 -5.24
C GLN A 45 9.35 -26.94 -4.76
N GLY A 46 8.82 -25.76 -5.10
CA GLY A 46 7.66 -25.18 -4.42
C GLY A 46 8.00 -24.70 -3.01
N GLY A 47 6.99 -24.23 -2.28
CA GLY A 47 7.12 -23.79 -0.90
C GLY A 47 7.10 -22.28 -0.73
N VAL A 48 7.57 -21.81 0.43
CA VAL A 48 7.41 -20.42 0.88
C VAL A 48 8.75 -19.84 1.31
N LEU A 49 9.18 -18.76 0.66
CA LEU A 49 10.38 -18.01 0.96
C LEU A 49 10.03 -16.58 1.42
N VAL A 50 10.59 -16.18 2.55
CA VAL A 50 10.57 -14.80 3.06
C VAL A 50 12.00 -14.25 3.01
N ALA A 51 12.26 -13.35 2.06
CA ALA A 51 13.57 -12.76 1.83
C ALA A 51 13.60 -11.27 2.23
N GLU A 52 14.30 -10.94 3.33
CA GLU A 52 14.70 -9.57 3.60
C GLU A 52 16.00 -9.27 2.82
N ALA A 53 15.95 -8.35 1.87
CA ALA A 53 17.12 -7.97 1.09
C ALA A 53 17.34 -6.47 1.11
N GLY A 54 18.43 -6.03 1.74
CA GLY A 54 18.75 -4.62 1.97
C GLY A 54 18.65 -3.74 0.72
N THR A 55 18.54 -2.42 0.92
CA THR A 55 18.59 -1.46 -0.19
C THR A 55 19.88 -1.66 -0.99
N GLY A 56 19.82 -1.54 -2.31
CA GLY A 56 20.99 -1.71 -3.18
C GLY A 56 21.35 -3.15 -3.56
N VAL A 57 20.82 -4.17 -2.88
CA VAL A 57 21.08 -5.58 -3.23
C VAL A 57 20.68 -5.90 -4.67
N GLY A 58 19.65 -5.24 -5.20
CA GLY A 58 19.10 -5.57 -6.51
C GLY A 58 18.00 -6.63 -6.42
N LYS A 59 17.13 -6.51 -5.40
CA LYS A 59 15.96 -7.35 -5.14
C LYS A 59 15.16 -7.67 -6.40
N THR A 60 14.80 -6.64 -7.16
CA THR A 60 14.00 -6.75 -8.38
C THR A 60 14.57 -7.77 -9.35
N PHE A 61 15.87 -7.71 -9.62
CA PHE A 61 16.51 -8.64 -10.55
C PHE A 61 16.66 -10.02 -9.90
N SER A 62 16.88 -10.08 -8.58
CA SER A 62 17.04 -11.33 -7.83
C SER A 62 15.79 -12.21 -7.91
N TYR A 63 14.59 -11.64 -7.93
CA TYR A 63 13.37 -12.44 -8.15
C TYR A 63 12.93 -12.52 -9.61
N LEU A 64 13.18 -11.48 -10.44
CA LEU A 64 12.74 -11.49 -11.85
C LEU A 64 13.51 -12.48 -12.71
N VAL A 65 14.82 -12.61 -12.51
CA VAL A 65 15.67 -13.49 -13.32
C VAL A 65 15.27 -14.96 -13.16
N PRO A 66 15.21 -15.54 -11.94
CA PRO A 66 14.73 -16.91 -11.77
C PRO A 66 13.28 -17.07 -12.24
N ALA A 67 12.40 -16.08 -12.01
CA ALA A 67 11.02 -16.11 -12.50
C ALA A 67 10.95 -16.22 -14.04
N LEU A 68 11.73 -15.41 -14.76
CA LEU A 68 11.79 -15.42 -16.23
C LEU A 68 12.42 -16.71 -16.77
N LEU A 69 13.51 -17.18 -16.16
CA LEU A 69 14.25 -18.36 -16.62
C LEU A 69 13.54 -19.69 -16.30
N SER A 70 12.60 -19.68 -15.35
CA SER A 70 11.79 -20.85 -15.01
C SER A 70 10.88 -21.29 -16.16
N GLY A 71 10.39 -20.34 -16.97
CA GLY A 71 9.36 -20.60 -17.98
C GLY A 71 7.96 -20.86 -17.40
N GLU A 72 7.79 -20.74 -16.08
CA GLU A 72 6.50 -20.88 -15.40
C GLU A 72 5.63 -19.65 -15.59
N ARG A 73 4.32 -19.80 -15.32
CA ARG A 73 3.43 -18.63 -15.22
C ARG A 73 3.63 -17.95 -13.87
N VAL A 74 3.89 -16.64 -13.90
CA VAL A 74 4.30 -15.86 -12.72
C VAL A 74 3.34 -14.70 -12.46
N LEU A 75 2.93 -14.55 -11.20
CA LEU A 75 2.23 -13.36 -10.72
C LEU A 75 3.17 -12.51 -9.86
N LEU A 76 3.39 -11.26 -10.28
CA LEU A 76 4.20 -10.29 -9.57
C LEU A 76 3.27 -9.26 -8.92
N SER A 77 3.22 -9.26 -7.60
CA SER A 77 2.39 -8.36 -6.80
C SER A 77 3.26 -7.34 -6.09
N THR A 78 2.98 -6.05 -6.29
CA THR A 78 3.73 -4.96 -5.63
C THR A 78 2.82 -4.08 -4.76
N ALA A 79 3.42 -3.31 -3.86
CA ALA A 79 2.66 -2.41 -2.99
C ALA A 79 1.96 -1.26 -3.74
N THR A 80 2.66 -0.59 -4.67
CA THR A 80 2.20 0.69 -5.25
C THR A 80 2.11 0.66 -6.78
N LYS A 81 1.23 1.50 -7.35
CA LYS A 81 1.09 1.63 -8.82
C LYS A 81 2.38 2.12 -9.49
N THR A 82 3.12 3.01 -8.83
CA THR A 82 4.40 3.52 -9.34
C THR A 82 5.44 2.40 -9.46
N LEU A 83 5.51 1.48 -8.49
CA LEU A 83 6.38 0.31 -8.57
C LEU A 83 5.95 -0.65 -9.68
N GLN A 84 4.64 -0.83 -9.90
CA GLN A 84 4.14 -1.61 -11.04
C GLN A 84 4.57 -1.01 -12.37
N ASP A 85 4.40 0.30 -12.53
CA ASP A 85 4.76 1.02 -13.76
C ASP A 85 6.27 0.94 -14.03
N GLN A 86 7.09 1.04 -12.98
CA GLN A 86 8.55 0.84 -13.10
C GLN A 86 8.88 -0.60 -13.52
N LEU A 87 8.32 -1.59 -12.84
CA LEU A 87 8.62 -2.99 -13.07
C LEU A 87 8.18 -3.42 -14.48
N PHE A 88 6.98 -3.01 -14.91
CA PHE A 88 6.42 -3.35 -16.22
C PHE A 88 7.01 -2.52 -17.36
N GLY A 89 7.22 -1.22 -17.16
CA GLY A 89 7.67 -0.31 -18.21
C GLY A 89 9.18 -0.29 -18.44
N ARG A 90 9.98 -0.74 -17.46
CA ARG A 90 11.45 -0.66 -17.51
C ARG A 90 12.16 -1.97 -17.19
N ASP A 91 11.88 -2.56 -16.04
CA ASP A 91 12.71 -3.67 -15.53
C ASP A 91 12.44 -4.99 -16.28
N LEU A 92 11.17 -5.37 -16.48
CA LEU A 92 10.79 -6.57 -17.23
C LEU A 92 11.22 -6.52 -18.71
N PRO A 93 10.89 -5.48 -19.50
CA PRO A 93 11.27 -5.43 -20.92
C PRO A 93 12.78 -5.55 -21.12
N ARG A 94 13.57 -4.89 -20.26
CA ARG A 94 15.03 -4.97 -20.29
C ARG A 94 15.54 -6.38 -20.09
N LEU A 95 14.99 -7.13 -19.14
CA LEU A 95 15.42 -8.51 -18.88
C LEU A 95 14.95 -9.46 -19.98
N VAL A 96 13.72 -9.30 -20.48
CA VAL A 96 13.20 -10.11 -21.59
C VAL A 96 14.07 -9.94 -22.84
N GLU A 97 14.46 -8.72 -23.17
CA GLU A 97 15.38 -8.42 -24.27
C GLU A 97 16.79 -8.99 -24.00
N ALA A 98 17.33 -8.80 -22.80
CA ALA A 98 18.65 -9.30 -22.39
C ALA A 98 18.80 -10.82 -22.55
N PHE A 99 17.75 -11.57 -22.23
CA PHE A 99 17.75 -13.03 -22.30
C PHE A 99 17.17 -13.58 -23.61
N GLY A 100 16.63 -12.73 -24.49
CA GLY A 100 16.01 -13.15 -25.75
C GLY A 100 14.80 -14.07 -25.56
N LEU A 101 14.02 -13.87 -24.50
CA LEU A 101 12.95 -14.77 -24.11
C LEU A 101 11.63 -14.43 -24.83
N PRO A 102 10.88 -15.40 -25.37
CA PRO A 102 9.59 -15.18 -26.02
C PRO A 102 8.44 -15.08 -25.00
N VAL A 103 8.58 -14.24 -23.97
CA VAL A 103 7.64 -14.13 -22.84
C VAL A 103 6.61 -13.04 -23.07
N ARG A 104 5.34 -13.35 -22.81
CA ARG A 104 4.25 -12.36 -22.81
C ARG A 104 4.07 -11.79 -21.41
N THR A 105 4.23 -10.48 -21.28
CA THR A 105 4.01 -9.75 -20.03
C THR A 105 2.71 -8.92 -20.11
N ALA A 106 2.02 -8.77 -18.98
CA ALA A 106 0.86 -7.88 -18.87
C ALA A 106 0.85 -7.11 -17.54
N LEU A 107 0.29 -5.90 -17.57
CA LEU A 107 0.04 -5.06 -16.39
C LEU A 107 -1.46 -4.96 -16.15
N LEU A 108 -1.90 -5.31 -14.95
CA LEU A 108 -3.30 -5.19 -14.55
C LEU A 108 -3.43 -4.30 -13.32
N LYS A 109 -4.14 -3.18 -13.47
CA LYS A 109 -4.45 -2.23 -12.39
C LYS A 109 -5.90 -2.38 -11.90
N GLY A 110 -6.23 -1.74 -10.78
CA GLY A 110 -7.61 -1.65 -10.32
C GLY A 110 -8.48 -0.85 -11.29
N ARG A 111 -9.78 -1.15 -11.37
CA ARG A 111 -10.76 -0.53 -12.29
C ARG A 111 -10.77 1.01 -12.25
N ALA A 112 -10.55 1.59 -11.08
CA ALA A 112 -10.45 3.03 -10.87
C ALA A 112 -9.23 3.69 -11.54
N SER A 113 -8.33 2.90 -12.13
CA SER A 113 -7.18 3.38 -12.90
C SER A 113 -7.48 3.48 -14.40
N TYR A 114 -8.62 2.94 -14.86
CA TYR A 114 -9.00 2.91 -16.27
C TYR A 114 -10.23 3.77 -16.53
N LEU A 115 -10.22 4.46 -17.67
CA LEU A 115 -11.38 5.16 -18.19
C LEU A 115 -12.51 4.19 -18.49
N CYS A 116 -13.69 4.46 -17.91
CA CYS A 116 -14.92 3.74 -18.19
C CYS A 116 -15.74 4.50 -19.23
N LEU A 117 -15.83 3.98 -20.45
CA LEU A 117 -16.55 4.62 -21.56
C LEU A 117 -18.05 4.82 -21.25
N HIS A 118 -18.67 3.87 -20.53
CA HIS A 118 -20.07 3.99 -20.10
C HIS A 118 -20.27 5.15 -19.13
N ARG A 119 -19.41 5.25 -18.10
CA ARG A 119 -19.52 6.33 -17.11
C ARG A 119 -19.11 7.69 -17.67
N LEU A 120 -18.15 7.74 -18.60
CA LEU A 120 -17.86 8.95 -19.38
C LEU A 120 -19.11 9.43 -20.12
N ASP A 121 -19.87 8.53 -20.75
CA ASP A 121 -21.10 8.90 -21.45
C ASP A 121 -22.19 9.40 -20.48
N MET A 122 -22.37 8.74 -19.33
CA MET A 122 -23.26 9.24 -18.28
C MET A 122 -22.85 10.63 -17.78
N ALA A 123 -21.56 10.84 -17.49
CA ALA A 123 -21.04 12.11 -16.99
C ALA A 123 -21.24 13.27 -17.97
N ARG A 124 -21.31 13.02 -19.28
CA ARG A 124 -21.62 14.05 -20.30
C ARG A 124 -23.04 14.60 -20.18
N HIS A 125 -23.96 13.76 -19.71
CA HIS A 125 -25.38 14.11 -19.54
C HIS A 125 -25.72 14.51 -18.10
N ASP A 126 -24.74 14.50 -17.20
CA ASP A 126 -24.93 14.89 -15.81
C ASP A 126 -25.03 16.41 -15.68
N ALA A 127 -26.24 16.89 -15.35
CA ALA A 127 -26.52 18.31 -15.14
C ALA A 127 -25.93 18.85 -13.82
N SER A 128 -25.39 17.98 -12.95
CA SER A 128 -24.87 18.32 -11.62
C SER A 128 -23.35 18.49 -11.55
N LEU A 129 -22.67 18.56 -12.70
CA LEU A 129 -21.21 18.65 -12.75
C LEU A 129 -20.67 19.81 -11.90
N PRO A 130 -19.72 19.53 -10.99
CA PRO A 130 -19.17 20.53 -10.09
C PRO A 130 -18.25 21.47 -10.87
N GLU A 131 -18.64 22.74 -11.02
CA GLU A 131 -17.85 23.87 -11.56
C GLU A 131 -17.72 24.03 -13.10
N ARG A 132 -17.52 25.29 -13.51
CA ARG A 132 -17.30 25.71 -14.91
C ARG A 132 -16.02 25.10 -15.53
N GLY A 133 -15.02 24.74 -14.74
CA GLY A 133 -13.77 24.12 -15.21
C GLY A 133 -13.93 22.64 -15.59
N SER A 134 -14.88 21.94 -14.97
CA SER A 134 -15.09 20.51 -15.15
C SER A 134 -15.52 20.14 -16.56
N LEU A 135 -16.34 20.96 -17.21
CA LEU A 135 -16.74 20.74 -18.61
C LEU A 135 -15.54 20.75 -19.57
N ARG A 136 -14.57 21.65 -19.37
CA ARG A 136 -13.36 21.72 -20.21
C ARG A 136 -12.48 20.49 -20.01
N THR A 137 -12.31 20.05 -18.77
CA THR A 137 -11.52 18.86 -18.46
C THR A 137 -12.21 17.59 -18.99
N LEU A 138 -13.53 17.49 -18.85
CA LEU A 138 -14.32 16.39 -19.41
C LEU A 138 -14.22 16.32 -20.94
N ALA A 139 -14.27 17.47 -21.63
CA ALA A 139 -14.06 17.52 -23.08
C ALA A 139 -12.66 17.04 -23.50
N LYS A 140 -11.61 17.35 -22.71
CA LYS A 140 -10.26 16.83 -22.94
C LYS A 140 -10.20 15.31 -22.74
N ILE A 141 -10.85 14.79 -21.69
CA ILE A 141 -10.94 13.34 -21.44
C ILE A 141 -11.68 12.66 -22.61
N GLU A 142 -12.76 13.24 -23.11
CA GLU A 142 -13.50 12.71 -24.26
C GLU A 142 -12.63 12.67 -25.52
N GLN A 143 -11.85 13.73 -25.78
CA GLN A 143 -10.90 13.73 -26.90
C GLN A 143 -9.84 12.63 -26.73
N TRP A 144 -9.25 12.49 -25.54
CA TRP A 144 -8.25 11.47 -25.25
C TRP A 144 -8.80 10.04 -25.33
N SER A 145 -10.08 9.84 -24.95
CA SER A 145 -10.75 8.53 -25.02
C SER A 145 -10.77 7.91 -26.42
N LYS A 146 -10.67 8.75 -27.46
CA LYS A 146 -10.65 8.32 -28.88
C LYS A 146 -9.25 7.92 -29.35
N ALA A 147 -8.20 8.27 -28.60
CA ALA A 147 -6.80 8.07 -28.98
C ALA A 147 -6.08 7.03 -28.11
N THR A 148 -6.48 6.88 -26.84
CA THR A 148 -5.88 5.90 -25.93
C THR A 148 -6.18 4.46 -26.36
N ARG A 149 -5.21 3.56 -26.17
CA ARG A 149 -5.37 2.12 -26.39
C ARG A 149 -5.67 1.36 -25.10
N THR A 150 -5.00 1.75 -24.01
CA THR A 150 -5.08 1.08 -22.71
C THR A 150 -6.20 1.66 -21.85
N GLY A 151 -6.56 2.93 -22.07
CA GLY A 151 -7.46 3.69 -21.21
C GLY A 151 -6.91 3.96 -19.81
N ASP A 152 -5.60 3.77 -19.57
CA ASP A 152 -4.98 4.06 -18.29
C ASP A 152 -4.91 5.57 -18.04
N LEU A 153 -5.53 6.02 -16.96
CA LEU A 153 -5.58 7.44 -16.61
C LEU A 153 -4.20 8.03 -16.30
N ALA A 154 -3.20 7.21 -15.95
CA ALA A 154 -1.83 7.67 -15.75
C ALA A 154 -1.18 8.20 -17.03
N GLU A 155 -1.70 7.82 -18.21
CA GLU A 155 -1.25 8.31 -19.51
C GLU A 155 -1.89 9.64 -19.92
N LEU A 156 -2.97 10.07 -19.24
CA LEU A 156 -3.71 11.28 -19.60
C LEU A 156 -2.96 12.54 -19.12
N PRO A 157 -2.43 13.38 -20.04
CA PRO A 157 -1.61 14.52 -19.64
C PRO A 157 -2.43 15.59 -18.91
N GLY A 158 -1.95 16.02 -17.74
CA GLY A 158 -2.51 17.14 -17.00
C GLY A 158 -3.80 16.86 -16.22
N LEU A 159 -4.21 15.59 -16.07
CA LEU A 159 -5.26 15.21 -15.12
C LEU A 159 -4.66 15.10 -13.71
N ASP A 160 -5.14 15.91 -12.75
CA ASP A 160 -4.80 15.76 -11.33
C ASP A 160 -5.46 14.47 -10.80
N GLU A 161 -4.71 13.63 -10.10
CA GLU A 161 -5.20 12.40 -9.42
C GLU A 161 -6.30 12.68 -8.39
N ARG A 162 -6.40 13.93 -7.90
CA ARG A 162 -7.44 14.41 -6.98
C ARG A 162 -8.65 15.02 -7.71
N SER A 163 -8.69 14.93 -9.03
CA SER A 163 -9.78 15.52 -9.83
C SER A 163 -11.14 14.94 -9.39
N PRO A 164 -12.14 15.80 -9.11
CA PRO A 164 -13.49 15.34 -8.76
C PRO A 164 -14.20 14.63 -9.93
N LEU A 165 -13.62 14.69 -11.15
CA LEU A 165 -14.14 13.98 -12.31
C LEU A 165 -13.78 12.49 -12.31
N ILE A 166 -12.68 12.07 -11.67
CA ILE A 166 -12.21 10.67 -11.72
C ILE A 166 -13.29 9.68 -11.27
N PRO A 167 -14.01 9.89 -10.15
CA PRO A 167 -15.12 9.01 -9.75
C PRO A 167 -16.29 8.99 -10.76
N LEU A 168 -16.45 10.05 -11.56
CA LEU A 168 -17.50 10.15 -12.59
C LEU A 168 -17.12 9.45 -13.89
N ILE A 169 -15.83 9.33 -14.20
CA ILE A 169 -15.35 8.73 -15.46
C ILE A 169 -14.72 7.34 -15.29
N THR A 170 -14.60 6.85 -14.06
CA THR A 170 -14.07 5.51 -13.73
C THR A 170 -15.13 4.66 -13.04
N SER A 171 -14.93 3.34 -13.04
CA SER A 171 -15.86 2.40 -12.39
C SER A 171 -15.26 1.74 -11.15
N THR A 172 -16.13 1.33 -10.23
CA THR A 172 -15.85 0.51 -9.06
C THR A 172 -16.41 -0.90 -9.25
N ARG A 173 -16.15 -1.82 -8.31
CA ARG A 173 -16.80 -3.14 -8.29
C ARG A 173 -18.32 -3.02 -8.22
N GLU A 174 -18.82 -1.98 -7.54
CA GLU A 174 -20.24 -1.81 -7.19
C GLU A 174 -21.06 -1.14 -8.28
N ASN A 175 -20.43 -0.41 -9.22
CA ASN A 175 -21.15 0.30 -10.29
C ASN A 175 -20.82 -0.19 -11.71
N CYS A 176 -19.86 -1.13 -11.87
CA CYS A 176 -19.53 -1.66 -13.19
C CYS A 176 -20.59 -2.65 -13.68
N LEU A 177 -21.17 -2.43 -14.86
CA LEU A 177 -22.22 -3.31 -15.43
C LEU A 177 -21.73 -4.70 -15.88
N GLY A 178 -20.41 -4.93 -15.88
CA GLY A 178 -19.84 -6.24 -16.24
C GLY A 178 -20.13 -6.63 -17.70
N ALA A 179 -20.45 -7.90 -17.94
CA ALA A 179 -20.71 -8.43 -19.29
C ALA A 179 -21.96 -7.83 -19.96
N GLN A 180 -22.90 -7.28 -19.17
CA GLN A 180 -24.10 -6.63 -19.67
C GLN A 180 -23.85 -5.17 -20.09
N CYS A 181 -22.64 -4.66 -19.91
CA CYS A 181 -22.28 -3.28 -20.26
C CYS A 181 -22.40 -3.05 -21.79
N PRO A 182 -23.09 -1.99 -22.25
CA PRO A 182 -23.12 -1.63 -23.67
C PRO A 182 -21.72 -1.40 -24.27
N GLN A 183 -20.78 -0.95 -23.43
CA GLN A 183 -19.38 -0.69 -23.80
C GLN A 183 -18.44 -1.87 -23.47
N PHE A 184 -18.95 -3.10 -23.29
CA PHE A 184 -18.13 -4.25 -22.84
C PHE A 184 -16.99 -4.61 -23.81
N LYS A 185 -17.24 -4.57 -25.12
CA LYS A 185 -16.24 -4.90 -26.15
C LYS A 185 -15.04 -3.92 -26.14
N PRO A 186 -15.24 -2.59 -26.20
CA PRO A 186 -14.15 -1.62 -26.09
C PRO A 186 -13.73 -1.31 -24.64
N CYS A 187 -14.21 -2.07 -23.64
CA CYS A 187 -13.93 -1.77 -22.23
C CYS A 187 -12.45 -2.01 -21.90
N HIS A 188 -11.72 -0.94 -21.60
CA HIS A 188 -10.32 -0.96 -21.19
C HIS A 188 -10.01 -1.98 -20.08
N VAL A 189 -10.84 -2.05 -19.03
CA VAL A 189 -10.68 -3.03 -17.95
C VAL A 189 -10.81 -4.47 -18.44
N ASN A 190 -11.76 -4.72 -19.36
CA ASN A 190 -11.98 -6.06 -19.91
C ASN A 190 -10.85 -6.48 -20.84
N LEU A 191 -10.33 -5.55 -21.64
CA LEU A 191 -9.17 -5.75 -22.49
C LEU A 191 -7.92 -6.07 -21.66
N ALA A 192 -7.60 -5.24 -20.66
CA ALA A 192 -6.47 -5.47 -19.75
C ALA A 192 -6.59 -6.80 -19.00
N ARG A 193 -7.80 -7.22 -18.59
CA ARG A 193 -8.02 -8.54 -17.97
C ARG A 193 -7.75 -9.68 -18.95
N ARG A 194 -8.22 -9.59 -20.19
CA ARG A 194 -7.97 -10.62 -21.21
C ARG A 194 -6.49 -10.75 -21.52
N GLU A 195 -5.78 -9.64 -21.59
CA GLU A 195 -4.32 -9.61 -21.76
C GLU A 195 -3.63 -10.28 -20.56
N ALA A 196 -4.02 -9.94 -19.32
CA ALA A 196 -3.48 -10.58 -18.12
C ALA A 196 -3.73 -12.10 -18.08
N LEU A 197 -4.93 -12.56 -18.43
CA LEU A 197 -5.24 -14.00 -18.48
C LEU A 197 -4.44 -14.76 -19.55
N ALA A 198 -4.00 -14.08 -20.61
CA ALA A 198 -3.24 -14.66 -21.71
C ALA A 198 -1.71 -14.49 -21.58
N ALA A 199 -1.24 -13.78 -20.55
CA ALA A 199 0.17 -13.52 -20.31
C ALA A 199 0.83 -14.63 -19.48
N ASP A 200 2.14 -14.77 -19.67
CA ASP A 200 3.00 -15.66 -18.89
C ASP A 200 3.39 -15.00 -17.57
N ILE A 201 3.62 -13.68 -17.59
CA ILE A 201 3.93 -12.88 -16.40
C ILE A 201 2.93 -11.74 -16.27
N VAL A 202 2.27 -11.65 -15.11
CA VAL A 202 1.32 -10.57 -14.81
C VAL A 202 1.81 -9.73 -13.63
N VAL A 203 1.82 -8.41 -13.81
CA VAL A 203 2.14 -7.44 -12.77
C VAL A 203 0.85 -6.83 -12.21
N ILE A 204 0.68 -6.86 -10.89
CA ILE A 204 -0.48 -6.34 -10.16
C ILE A 204 -0.06 -5.62 -8.87
N ASN A 205 -1.01 -5.00 -8.14
CA ASN A 205 -0.82 -4.72 -6.71
C ASN A 205 -1.33 -5.83 -5.80
N HIS A 206 -0.90 -5.78 -4.54
CA HIS A 206 -1.45 -6.58 -3.44
C HIS A 206 -2.98 -6.48 -3.33
N HIS A 207 -3.56 -5.30 -3.56
CA HIS A 207 -5.02 -5.12 -3.50
C HIS A 207 -5.77 -5.99 -4.51
N LEU A 208 -5.25 -6.12 -5.74
CA LEU A 208 -5.85 -6.97 -6.76
C LEU A 208 -5.70 -8.45 -6.44
N PHE A 209 -4.61 -8.84 -5.77
CA PHE A 209 -4.42 -10.22 -5.31
C PHE A 209 -5.53 -10.61 -4.33
N PHE A 210 -5.76 -9.81 -3.27
CA PHE A 210 -6.85 -10.08 -2.33
C PHE A 210 -8.23 -9.95 -2.99
N ALA A 211 -8.38 -9.05 -3.98
CA ALA A 211 -9.62 -8.95 -4.76
C ALA A 211 -9.95 -10.21 -5.56
N ASP A 212 -8.94 -10.86 -6.15
CA ASP A 212 -9.10 -12.13 -6.83
C ASP A 212 -9.44 -13.26 -5.84
N LEU A 213 -8.76 -13.30 -4.68
CA LEU A 213 -9.03 -14.27 -3.62
C LEU A 213 -10.50 -14.27 -3.18
N ALA A 214 -11.06 -13.10 -2.87
CA ALA A 214 -12.47 -13.01 -2.46
C ALA A 214 -13.48 -13.26 -3.60
N VAL A 215 -13.08 -13.09 -4.86
CA VAL A 215 -13.93 -13.45 -6.00
C VAL A 215 -13.98 -14.97 -6.18
N ARG A 216 -12.83 -15.64 -6.06
CA ARG A 216 -12.74 -17.11 -6.15
C ARG A 216 -13.60 -17.83 -5.11
N GLU A 217 -13.69 -17.29 -3.89
CA GLU A 217 -14.56 -17.84 -2.82
C GLU A 217 -16.05 -17.84 -3.18
N THR A 218 -16.48 -16.91 -4.04
CA THR A 218 -17.88 -16.82 -4.49
C THR A 218 -18.20 -17.74 -5.68
N GLY A 219 -17.24 -18.51 -6.17
CA GLY A 219 -17.39 -19.36 -7.36
C GLY A 219 -17.50 -18.58 -8.68
N MET A 220 -17.20 -17.27 -8.66
CA MET A 220 -17.22 -16.40 -9.84
C MET A 220 -15.92 -16.50 -10.65
N ALA A 221 -15.95 -16.04 -11.90
CA ALA A 221 -14.81 -16.07 -12.82
C ALA A 221 -13.56 -15.35 -12.26
N GLU A 222 -12.41 -16.01 -12.39
CA GLU A 222 -11.10 -15.54 -11.94
C GLU A 222 -10.74 -14.18 -12.58
N LEU A 223 -10.18 -13.27 -11.78
CA LEU A 223 -9.63 -12.00 -12.25
C LEU A 223 -8.19 -12.16 -12.75
N LEU A 224 -7.45 -13.06 -12.13
CA LEU A 224 -6.03 -13.32 -12.37
C LEU A 224 -5.83 -14.73 -12.93
N PRO A 225 -4.78 -14.98 -13.73
CA PRO A 225 -4.48 -16.32 -14.20
C PRO A 225 -4.10 -17.24 -13.03
N THR A 226 -4.35 -18.53 -13.19
CA THR A 226 -3.72 -19.54 -12.36
C THR A 226 -2.21 -19.59 -12.69
N VAL A 227 -1.39 -19.49 -11.64
CA VAL A 227 0.08 -19.38 -11.73
C VAL A 227 0.76 -20.41 -10.82
N SER A 228 1.99 -20.79 -11.17
CA SER A 228 2.84 -21.67 -10.36
C SER A 228 3.71 -20.86 -9.38
N VAL A 229 4.02 -19.61 -9.73
CA VAL A 229 4.91 -18.74 -8.93
C VAL A 229 4.19 -17.43 -8.59
N VAL A 230 4.22 -17.03 -7.32
CA VAL A 230 3.73 -15.74 -6.84
C VAL A 230 4.85 -15.02 -6.09
N VAL A 231 5.16 -13.79 -6.53
CA VAL A 231 6.14 -12.92 -5.87
C VAL A 231 5.44 -11.69 -5.32
N PHE A 232 5.58 -11.46 -4.02
CA PHE A 232 5.17 -10.24 -3.34
C PHE A 232 6.39 -9.35 -3.09
N ASP A 233 6.50 -8.27 -3.85
CA ASP A 233 7.51 -7.23 -3.63
C ASP A 233 6.97 -6.10 -2.76
N GLU A 234 7.84 -5.53 -1.92
CA GLU A 234 7.46 -4.68 -0.79
C GLU A 234 6.43 -5.36 0.14
N ALA A 235 6.66 -6.66 0.40
CA ALA A 235 5.76 -7.52 1.16
C ALA A 235 5.42 -6.99 2.57
N HIS A 236 6.21 -6.06 3.13
CA HIS A 236 5.90 -5.41 4.40
C HIS A 236 4.51 -4.74 4.41
N GLN A 237 3.95 -4.33 3.26
CA GLN A 237 2.61 -3.74 3.16
C GLN A 237 1.48 -4.78 3.03
N LEU A 238 1.82 -6.06 2.91
CA LEU A 238 0.85 -7.12 2.61
C LEU A 238 -0.18 -7.27 3.72
N ASN A 239 0.26 -7.30 4.98
CA ASN A 239 -0.63 -7.43 6.15
C ASN A 239 -1.65 -6.29 6.18
N GLU A 240 -1.21 -5.04 6.11
CA GLU A 240 -2.12 -3.89 6.12
C GLU A 240 -3.08 -3.88 4.93
N THR A 241 -2.59 -4.22 3.74
CA THR A 241 -3.42 -4.30 2.52
C THR A 241 -4.50 -5.38 2.66
N GLY A 242 -4.14 -6.55 3.18
CA GLY A 242 -5.09 -7.65 3.32
C GLY A 242 -6.09 -7.41 4.45
N VAL A 243 -5.68 -6.81 5.58
CA VAL A 243 -6.58 -6.36 6.67
C VAL A 243 -7.66 -5.42 6.12
N GLN A 244 -7.27 -4.43 5.32
CA GLN A 244 -8.21 -3.50 4.68
C GLN A 244 -9.18 -4.19 3.73
N PHE A 245 -8.72 -5.23 3.02
CA PHE A 245 -9.53 -5.92 2.02
C PHE A 245 -10.48 -6.96 2.64
N LEU A 246 -10.02 -7.69 3.65
CA LEU A 246 -10.82 -8.68 4.39
C LEU A 246 -11.86 -8.02 5.29
N GLY A 247 -11.63 -6.76 5.68
CA GLY A 247 -12.57 -5.98 6.48
C GLY A 247 -13.83 -5.54 5.73
N ALA A 248 -14.91 -5.31 6.47
CA ALA A 248 -16.11 -4.66 5.98
C ALA A 248 -15.99 -3.13 6.09
N GLN A 249 -16.52 -2.43 5.08
CA GLN A 249 -16.49 -0.96 5.04
C GLN A 249 -17.82 -0.39 4.54
N LEU A 250 -18.27 0.70 5.17
CA LEU A 250 -19.43 1.48 4.77
C LEU A 250 -19.13 2.97 4.87
N GLY A 251 -19.25 3.72 3.78
CA GLY A 251 -19.00 5.17 3.77
C GLY A 251 -20.27 5.99 3.51
N SER A 252 -20.42 7.12 4.21
CA SER A 252 -21.50 8.08 3.88
C SER A 252 -21.35 8.65 2.47
N GLY A 253 -20.11 8.78 1.99
CA GLY A 253 -19.82 9.15 0.59
C GLY A 253 -20.33 8.11 -0.41
N GLN A 254 -20.28 6.81 -0.10
CA GLN A 254 -20.80 5.74 -0.97
C GLN A 254 -22.32 5.85 -1.14
N ALA A 255 -23.03 6.27 -0.08
CA ALA A 255 -24.47 6.52 -0.13
C ALA A 255 -24.82 7.72 -1.02
N ILE A 256 -24.05 8.81 -0.92
CA ILE A 256 -24.23 10.00 -1.78
C ILE A 256 -23.92 9.65 -3.24
N ASP A 257 -22.83 8.93 -3.51
CA ASP A 257 -22.51 8.50 -4.88
C ASP A 257 -23.55 7.54 -5.44
N PHE A 258 -24.12 6.65 -4.61
CA PHE A 258 -25.24 5.80 -5.00
C PHE A 258 -26.49 6.61 -5.35
N ALA A 259 -26.84 7.60 -4.54
CA ALA A 259 -27.98 8.48 -4.80
C ALA A 259 -27.81 9.27 -6.11
N ARG A 260 -26.59 9.76 -6.39
CA ARG A 260 -26.26 10.43 -7.66
C ARG A 260 -26.41 9.50 -8.85
N ASP A 261 -25.79 8.31 -8.79
CA ASP A 261 -25.87 7.33 -9.89
C ASP A 261 -27.34 6.91 -10.15
N MET A 262 -28.14 6.74 -9.09
CA MET A 262 -29.57 6.43 -9.17
C MET A 262 -30.38 7.56 -9.83
N LEU A 263 -30.13 8.82 -9.46
CA LEU A 263 -30.80 9.97 -10.07
C LEU A 263 -30.48 10.07 -11.57
N ALA A 264 -29.20 9.94 -11.93
CA ALA A 264 -28.75 10.02 -13.32
C ALA A 264 -29.42 8.94 -14.19
N ALA A 265 -29.35 7.67 -13.76
CA ALA A 265 -29.99 6.57 -14.48
C ALA A 265 -31.52 6.72 -14.54
N GLY A 266 -32.14 7.12 -13.43
CA GLY A 266 -33.59 7.32 -13.33
C GLY A 266 -34.11 8.38 -14.28
N LEU A 267 -33.46 9.55 -14.34
CA LEU A 267 -33.83 10.64 -15.26
C LEU A 267 -33.58 10.29 -16.73
N GLN A 268 -32.55 9.50 -17.01
CA GLN A 268 -32.18 9.12 -18.38
C GLN A 268 -33.08 8.03 -18.94
N HIS A 269 -33.42 7.00 -18.16
CA HIS A 269 -34.03 5.78 -18.67
C HIS A 269 -35.46 5.53 -18.16
N ALA A 270 -35.87 6.09 -17.03
CA ALA A 270 -37.12 5.76 -16.35
C ALA A 270 -37.83 6.99 -15.76
N ARG A 271 -37.82 8.11 -16.48
CA ARG A 271 -38.39 9.38 -16.01
C ARG A 271 -39.89 9.23 -15.78
N GLY A 272 -40.34 9.58 -14.57
CA GLY A 272 -41.76 9.56 -14.19
C GLY A 272 -42.31 8.17 -13.82
N LEU A 273 -41.50 7.12 -13.85
CA LEU A 273 -41.91 5.77 -13.44
C LEU A 273 -41.73 5.54 -11.93
N VAL A 274 -40.75 6.20 -11.33
CA VAL A 274 -40.45 6.15 -9.89
C VAL A 274 -40.20 7.60 -9.42
N ASP A 275 -40.53 7.91 -8.17
CA ASP A 275 -40.17 9.19 -7.56
C ASP A 275 -38.68 9.21 -7.17
N TRP A 276 -37.83 9.41 -8.18
CA TRP A 276 -36.37 9.45 -8.02
C TRP A 276 -35.94 10.56 -7.04
N GLN A 277 -36.62 11.70 -7.03
CA GLN A 277 -36.29 12.83 -6.15
C GLN A 277 -36.52 12.46 -4.69
N GLN A 278 -37.62 11.78 -4.38
CA GLN A 278 -37.90 11.29 -3.03
C GLN A 278 -36.86 10.27 -2.56
N LEU A 279 -36.53 9.27 -3.40
CA LEU A 279 -35.55 8.23 -3.04
C LEU A 279 -34.15 8.82 -2.80
N VAL A 280 -33.71 9.72 -3.69
CA VAL A 280 -32.41 10.40 -3.61
C VAL A 280 -32.33 11.27 -2.36
N SER A 281 -33.33 12.12 -2.12
CA SER A 281 -33.35 13.01 -0.95
C SER A 281 -33.38 12.22 0.37
N THR A 282 -34.07 11.07 0.40
CA THR A 282 -34.10 10.18 1.56
C THR A 282 -32.71 9.60 1.86
N ALA A 283 -32.04 9.04 0.85
CA ALA A 283 -30.70 8.48 1.00
C ALA A 283 -29.63 9.53 1.35
N GLU A 284 -29.66 10.69 0.68
CA GLU A 284 -28.74 11.80 0.99
C GLU A 284 -28.94 12.34 2.40
N ARG A 285 -30.19 12.49 2.85
CA ARG A 285 -30.50 12.93 4.20
C ARG A 285 -29.98 11.94 5.23
N ALA A 286 -30.29 10.65 5.09
CA ALA A 286 -29.81 9.62 6.02
C ALA A 286 -28.27 9.58 6.11
N ALA A 287 -27.58 9.71 4.97
CA ALA A 287 -26.11 9.76 4.94
C ALA A 287 -25.55 11.02 5.65
N ARG A 288 -26.21 12.17 5.50
CA ARG A 288 -25.83 13.42 6.18
C ARG A 288 -26.12 13.36 7.68
N GLU A 289 -27.26 12.81 8.09
CA GLU A 289 -27.61 12.62 9.50
C GLU A 289 -26.60 11.70 10.20
N LEU A 290 -26.22 10.58 9.58
CA LEU A 290 -25.16 9.71 10.10
C LEU A 290 -23.85 10.48 10.33
N ARG A 291 -23.48 11.36 9.39
CA ARG A 291 -22.31 12.25 9.56
C ARG A 291 -22.49 13.28 10.68
N LEU A 292 -23.68 13.83 10.84
CA LEU A 292 -23.98 14.86 11.85
C LEU A 292 -23.98 14.30 13.27
N VAL A 293 -24.43 13.07 13.48
CA VAL A 293 -24.47 12.41 14.80
C VAL A 293 -23.09 12.31 15.46
N VAL A 294 -22.02 12.17 14.66
CA VAL A 294 -20.63 12.15 15.15
C VAL A 294 -20.14 13.54 15.61
N GLY A 295 -20.82 14.61 15.20
CA GLY A 295 -20.53 15.98 15.61
C GLY A 295 -19.24 16.57 15.03
N LYS A 296 -18.74 17.60 15.70
CA LYS A 296 -17.49 18.29 15.32
C LYS A 296 -16.30 17.47 15.78
N GLN A 297 -15.53 16.99 14.81
CA GLN A 297 -14.29 16.27 15.04
C GLN A 297 -13.18 16.90 14.20
N TRP A 298 -11.94 16.64 14.60
CA TRP A 298 -10.77 17.01 13.81
C TRP A 298 -10.74 16.18 12.52
N PRO A 299 -10.44 16.78 11.35
CA PRO A 299 -10.34 16.01 10.10
C PRO A 299 -9.31 14.88 10.21
N GLY A 300 -9.72 13.66 9.88
CA GLY A 300 -8.87 12.46 9.99
C GLY A 300 -8.87 11.80 11.36
N ALA A 301 -9.75 12.23 12.28
CA ALA A 301 -9.96 11.53 13.55
C ALA A 301 -10.46 10.10 13.31
N LYS A 302 -9.93 9.15 14.09
CA LYS A 302 -10.42 7.78 14.16
C LYS A 302 -11.12 7.59 15.50
N LEU A 303 -12.42 7.33 15.48
CA LEU A 303 -13.20 7.05 16.68
C LEU A 303 -13.27 5.56 16.92
N ARG A 304 -12.87 5.12 18.12
CA ARG A 304 -12.96 3.71 18.54
C ARG A 304 -14.43 3.30 18.65
N TRP A 305 -14.74 2.06 18.31
CA TRP A 305 -16.12 1.56 18.37
C TRP A 305 -16.15 0.18 19.04
N LEU A 306 -16.05 0.19 20.38
CA LEU A 306 -16.02 -1.03 21.20
C LEU A 306 -17.40 -1.46 21.71
N GLY A 307 -18.39 -0.57 21.68
CA GLY A 307 -19.75 -0.81 22.20
C GLY A 307 -20.85 -0.61 21.16
N ALA A 308 -22.04 -0.24 21.63
CA ALA A 308 -23.20 0.01 20.75
C ALA A 308 -23.01 1.19 19.78
N ALA A 309 -22.07 2.11 20.06
CA ALA A 309 -21.74 3.23 19.20
C ALA A 309 -20.25 3.62 19.30
N PRO A 310 -19.75 4.43 18.34
CA PRO A 310 -18.42 5.00 18.41
C PRO A 310 -18.22 5.89 19.65
N GLU A 311 -16.98 6.03 20.08
CA GLU A 311 -16.59 6.83 21.23
C GLU A 311 -17.08 8.28 21.10
N GLY A 312 -17.71 8.77 22.17
CA GLY A 312 -18.23 10.15 22.22
C GLY A 312 -19.53 10.36 21.43
N VAL A 313 -20.15 9.30 20.91
CA VAL A 313 -21.41 9.35 20.16
C VAL A 313 -22.54 8.74 20.99
N ASP A 314 -23.72 9.37 20.98
CA ASP A 314 -24.92 8.85 21.66
C ASP A 314 -25.38 7.53 21.01
N PRO A 315 -25.47 6.41 21.77
CA PRO A 315 -25.82 5.11 21.20
C PRO A 315 -27.18 5.07 20.53
N ALA A 316 -28.19 5.74 21.10
CA ALA A 316 -29.54 5.71 20.55
C ALA A 316 -29.63 6.53 19.25
N ALA A 317 -28.95 7.68 19.18
CA ALA A 317 -28.86 8.48 17.96
C ALA A 317 -28.07 7.79 16.85
N TRP A 318 -26.97 7.11 17.20
CA TRP A 318 -26.17 6.32 16.27
C TRP A 318 -26.99 5.19 15.66
N GLN A 319 -27.68 4.40 16.49
CA GLN A 319 -28.52 3.31 16.03
C GLN A 319 -29.63 3.82 15.10
N ARG A 320 -30.36 4.88 15.49
CA ARG A 320 -31.38 5.49 14.63
C ARG A 320 -30.84 5.92 13.27
N ALA A 321 -29.65 6.54 13.24
CA ALA A 321 -29.04 6.98 11.98
C ALA A 321 -28.64 5.79 11.07
N LEU A 322 -28.23 4.65 11.65
CA LEU A 322 -28.00 3.42 10.89
C LEU A 322 -29.31 2.82 10.38
N ASP A 323 -30.36 2.80 11.21
CA ASP A 323 -31.68 2.29 10.83
C ASP A 323 -32.31 3.12 9.70
N ASP A 324 -32.23 4.46 9.78
CA ASP A 324 -32.69 5.38 8.73
C ASP A 324 -31.94 5.15 7.42
N LEU A 325 -30.62 4.91 7.49
CA LEU A 325 -29.80 4.63 6.31
C LEU A 325 -30.12 3.26 5.71
N LEU A 326 -30.37 2.25 6.54
CA LEU A 326 -30.81 0.92 6.11
C LEU A 326 -32.15 1.03 5.37
N GLN A 327 -33.14 1.69 5.99
CA GLN A 327 -34.46 1.90 5.40
C GLN A 327 -34.37 2.65 4.06
N ALA A 328 -33.53 3.68 3.97
CA ALA A 328 -33.32 4.42 2.73
C ALA A 328 -32.81 3.52 1.58
N PHE A 329 -31.90 2.59 1.88
CA PHE A 329 -31.40 1.64 0.88
C PHE A 329 -32.43 0.57 0.50
N GLU A 330 -33.25 0.12 1.45
CA GLU A 330 -34.35 -0.82 1.18
C GLU A 330 -35.42 -0.19 0.29
N MET A 331 -35.86 1.04 0.60
CA MET A 331 -36.78 1.80 -0.25
C MET A 331 -36.22 2.03 -1.66
N ALA A 332 -34.93 2.35 -1.77
CA ALA A 332 -34.28 2.49 -3.06
C ALA A 332 -34.25 1.16 -3.83
N ALA A 333 -33.96 0.04 -3.16
CA ALA A 333 -33.98 -1.29 -3.77
C ALA A 333 -35.37 -1.64 -4.30
N GLU A 334 -36.43 -1.36 -3.56
CA GLU A 334 -37.82 -1.58 -3.99
C GLU A 334 -38.17 -0.75 -5.24
N GLY A 335 -37.86 0.56 -5.23
CA GLY A 335 -38.07 1.43 -6.38
C GLY A 335 -37.31 0.95 -7.62
N LEU A 336 -36.03 0.59 -7.46
CA LEU A 336 -35.20 0.07 -8.54
C LEU A 336 -35.67 -1.28 -9.10
N ALA A 337 -36.28 -2.13 -8.26
CA ALA A 337 -36.81 -3.43 -8.71
C ALA A 337 -37.90 -3.25 -9.79
N THR A 338 -38.74 -2.22 -9.65
CA THR A 338 -39.85 -1.93 -10.59
C THR A 338 -39.41 -1.58 -12.01
N VAL A 339 -38.16 -1.12 -12.17
CA VAL A 339 -37.60 -0.68 -13.45
C VAL A 339 -36.40 -1.51 -13.89
N SER A 340 -36.12 -2.61 -13.18
CA SER A 340 -34.90 -3.41 -13.37
C SER A 340 -34.74 -3.96 -14.79
N GLU A 341 -35.83 -4.23 -15.50
CA GLU A 341 -35.82 -4.75 -16.88
C GLU A 341 -35.53 -3.67 -17.96
N ILE A 342 -35.56 -2.38 -17.61
CA ILE A 342 -35.42 -1.28 -18.58
C ILE A 342 -33.96 -1.10 -19.03
N SER A 343 -33.01 -1.22 -18.10
CA SER A 343 -31.59 -1.02 -18.37
C SER A 343 -30.73 -1.85 -17.41
N PRO A 344 -29.58 -2.40 -17.86
CA PRO A 344 -28.59 -3.03 -16.98
C PRO A 344 -28.13 -2.14 -15.82
N ASP A 345 -28.18 -0.81 -15.98
CA ASP A 345 -27.89 0.14 -14.90
C ASP A 345 -28.80 -0.06 -13.69
N PHE A 346 -30.10 -0.31 -13.90
CA PHE A 346 -31.04 -0.53 -12.81
C PHE A 346 -30.83 -1.87 -12.10
N VAL A 347 -30.44 -2.92 -12.83
CA VAL A 347 -30.04 -4.20 -12.23
C VAL A 347 -28.85 -3.99 -11.29
N ARG A 348 -27.81 -3.30 -11.75
CA ARG A 348 -26.63 -3.04 -10.92
C ARG A 348 -26.93 -2.11 -9.74
N LEU A 349 -27.74 -1.07 -9.94
CA LEU A 349 -28.16 -0.18 -8.86
C LEU A 349 -28.98 -0.93 -7.81
N HIS A 350 -29.88 -1.82 -8.23
CA HIS A 350 -30.67 -2.64 -7.31
C HIS A 350 -29.77 -3.55 -6.46
N GLU A 351 -28.83 -4.25 -7.09
CA GLU A 351 -27.83 -5.07 -6.37
C GLU A 351 -27.00 -4.23 -5.39
N ARG A 352 -26.55 -3.04 -5.82
CA ARG A 352 -25.79 -2.12 -4.96
C ARG A 352 -26.62 -1.63 -3.78
N ALA A 353 -27.89 -1.30 -3.97
CA ALA A 353 -28.80 -0.91 -2.89
C ALA A 353 -28.92 -2.03 -1.84
N ARG A 354 -29.13 -3.28 -2.28
CA ARG A 354 -29.19 -4.45 -1.38
C ARG A 354 -27.87 -4.71 -0.66
N GLN A 355 -26.73 -4.54 -1.34
CA GLN A 355 -25.42 -4.70 -0.73
C GLN A 355 -25.15 -3.62 0.33
N LEU A 356 -25.51 -2.37 0.04
CA LEU A 356 -25.40 -1.27 0.99
C LEU A 356 -26.32 -1.50 2.21
N ALA A 357 -27.57 -1.89 1.99
CA ALA A 357 -28.49 -2.29 3.08
C ALA A 357 -27.88 -3.41 3.95
N LYS A 358 -27.39 -4.50 3.34
CA LYS A 358 -26.75 -5.61 4.08
C LYS A 358 -25.54 -5.14 4.89
N ARG A 359 -24.72 -4.23 4.36
CA ARG A 359 -23.56 -3.67 5.09
C ARG A 359 -24.00 -2.77 6.24
N THR A 360 -25.00 -1.90 6.03
CA THR A 360 -25.56 -1.07 7.11
C THR A 360 -26.10 -1.95 8.23
N ALA A 361 -26.83 -3.02 7.90
CA ALA A 361 -27.32 -3.99 8.87
C ALA A 361 -26.18 -4.68 9.64
N ARG A 362 -25.07 -5.05 8.98
CA ARG A 362 -23.87 -5.59 9.68
C ARG A 362 -23.33 -4.61 10.72
N PHE A 363 -23.21 -3.33 10.36
CA PHE A 363 -22.72 -2.29 11.27
C PHE A 363 -23.73 -1.93 12.39
N ALA A 364 -25.01 -2.24 12.22
CA ALA A 364 -26.03 -2.12 13.24
C ALA A 364 -26.01 -3.28 14.27
N LEU A 365 -25.43 -4.42 13.92
CA LEU A 365 -25.26 -5.56 14.83
C LEU A 365 -23.95 -5.42 15.63
N PRO A 366 -23.78 -6.15 16.76
CA PRO A 366 -22.51 -6.19 17.49
C PRO A 366 -21.32 -6.61 16.60
N CYS A 367 -20.12 -6.16 16.96
CA CYS A 367 -18.88 -6.52 16.27
C CYS A 367 -18.62 -8.03 16.37
N GLU A 368 -18.14 -8.64 15.28
CA GLU A 368 -17.68 -10.02 15.29
C GLU A 368 -16.51 -10.20 16.28
N VAL A 369 -16.43 -11.39 16.89
CA VAL A 369 -15.30 -11.77 17.75
C VAL A 369 -14.02 -11.73 16.92
N ASP A 370 -12.91 -11.28 17.51
CA ASP A 370 -11.59 -11.10 16.87
C ASP A 370 -11.53 -10.03 15.75
N SER A 371 -12.57 -9.20 15.63
CA SER A 371 -12.57 -8.03 14.76
C SER A 371 -12.55 -6.73 15.55
N VAL A 372 -12.09 -5.66 14.89
CA VAL A 372 -12.03 -4.31 15.44
C VAL A 372 -12.86 -3.38 14.60
N ARG A 373 -13.63 -2.52 15.27
CA ARG A 373 -14.40 -1.45 14.63
C ARG A 373 -13.89 -0.07 14.98
N TRP A 374 -13.93 0.79 13.97
CA TRP A 374 -13.73 2.22 14.14
C TRP A 374 -14.44 3.03 13.07
N VAL A 375 -14.50 4.35 13.30
CA VAL A 375 -15.04 5.32 12.34
C VAL A 375 -13.95 6.33 11.99
N ASP A 376 -13.58 6.37 10.72
CA ASP A 376 -12.78 7.48 10.17
C ASP A 376 -13.70 8.69 9.92
N VAL A 377 -13.34 9.83 10.49
CA VAL A 377 -14.12 11.07 10.41
C VAL A 377 -13.45 12.08 9.50
N GLY A 378 -14.03 12.31 8.32
CA GLY A 378 -13.66 13.36 7.39
C GLY A 378 -14.83 14.30 7.10
N SER A 379 -14.86 14.83 5.87
CA SER A 379 -16.08 15.45 5.30
C SER A 379 -17.20 14.41 5.18
N GLN A 380 -16.82 13.16 4.91
CA GLN A 380 -17.66 11.97 4.94
C GLN A 380 -17.20 11.04 6.06
N LEU A 381 -18.07 10.16 6.54
CA LEU A 381 -17.70 9.07 7.45
C LEU A 381 -17.30 7.82 6.66
N ARG A 382 -16.37 7.04 7.22
CA ARG A 382 -16.17 5.64 6.86
C ARG A 382 -16.20 4.78 8.11
N LEU A 383 -17.15 3.88 8.17
CA LEU A 383 -17.27 2.83 9.18
C LEU A 383 -16.44 1.65 8.69
N ILE A 384 -15.57 1.14 9.54
CA ILE A 384 -14.65 0.07 9.21
C ILE A 384 -14.73 -0.99 10.30
N GLU A 385 -14.85 -2.23 9.88
CA GLU A 385 -14.72 -3.43 10.70
C GLU A 385 -13.67 -4.31 10.04
N SER A 386 -12.65 -4.74 10.79
CA SER A 386 -11.50 -5.41 10.18
C SER A 386 -10.88 -6.43 11.13
N PRO A 387 -10.35 -7.56 10.62
CA PRO A 387 -9.55 -8.47 11.44
C PRO A 387 -8.25 -7.80 11.90
N LEU A 388 -7.62 -8.37 12.93
CA LEU A 388 -6.37 -7.83 13.47
C LEU A 388 -5.17 -8.01 12.52
N ASP A 389 -5.16 -9.10 11.76
CA ASP A 389 -4.13 -9.45 10.78
C ASP A 389 -4.72 -10.36 9.69
N ILE A 390 -3.86 -10.94 8.84
CA ILE A 390 -4.26 -11.78 7.72
C ILE A 390 -3.83 -13.24 7.88
N ALA A 391 -3.34 -13.65 9.05
CA ALA A 391 -2.65 -14.92 9.24
C ALA A 391 -3.54 -16.11 8.88
N ASP A 392 -4.76 -16.16 9.43
CA ASP A 392 -5.72 -17.23 9.17
C ASP A 392 -6.16 -17.27 7.71
N ALA A 393 -6.40 -16.10 7.12
CA ALA A 393 -6.78 -15.99 5.72
C ALA A 393 -5.66 -16.48 4.80
N MET A 394 -4.40 -16.13 5.09
CA MET A 394 -3.24 -16.58 4.34
C MET A 394 -3.05 -18.09 4.46
N ARG A 395 -3.07 -18.65 5.67
CA ARG A 395 -2.91 -20.10 5.88
C ARG A 395 -4.01 -20.90 5.21
N LYS A 396 -5.28 -20.59 5.49
CA LYS A 396 -6.44 -21.38 5.04
C LYS A 396 -6.77 -21.17 3.57
N ARG A 397 -6.70 -19.94 3.07
CA ARG A 397 -7.25 -19.58 1.74
C ARG A 397 -6.18 -19.41 0.67
N VAL A 398 -4.99 -18.96 1.05
CA VAL A 398 -3.89 -18.66 0.10
C VAL A 398 -2.92 -19.84 0.00
N LEU A 399 -2.34 -20.24 1.12
CA LEU A 399 -1.36 -21.32 1.21
C LEU A 399 -2.01 -22.71 1.28
N LYS A 400 -3.29 -22.75 1.68
CA LYS A 400 -4.09 -23.98 1.87
C LYS A 400 -3.38 -24.97 2.80
N ILE A 401 -2.78 -24.45 3.87
CA ILE A 401 -2.20 -25.27 4.93
C ILE A 401 -3.39 -25.80 5.76
N ALA A 402 -3.52 -27.11 5.87
CA ALA A 402 -4.48 -27.72 6.78
C ALA A 402 -4.05 -27.42 8.22
N ASP A 403 -4.97 -26.92 9.06
CA ASP A 403 -4.70 -26.82 10.48
C ASP A 403 -4.92 -28.20 11.11
N GLU A 404 -3.93 -28.70 11.87
CA GLU A 404 -3.99 -29.97 12.61
C GLU A 404 -5.17 -30.03 13.63
N ALA A 405 -5.90 -28.93 13.85
CA ALA A 405 -6.96 -28.82 14.84
C ALA A 405 -8.36 -29.24 14.34
N ASP A 406 -8.62 -29.28 13.03
CA ASP A 406 -9.94 -29.65 12.50
C ASP A 406 -10.17 -31.18 12.39
N ASP A 407 -9.13 -31.99 12.61
CA ASP A 407 -9.22 -33.47 12.62
C ASP A 407 -9.53 -34.06 14.01
N ALA A 408 -9.63 -33.24 15.06
CA ALA A 408 -10.02 -33.71 16.39
C ALA A 408 -11.54 -33.89 16.56
N ASP A 409 -12.36 -33.22 15.74
CA ASP A 409 -13.83 -33.22 15.85
C ASP A 409 -14.54 -34.00 14.72
N SER A 410 -13.79 -34.73 13.87
CA SER A 410 -14.37 -35.62 12.83
C SER A 410 -14.01 -37.10 12.98
N ALA A 411 -13.32 -37.50 14.06
CA ALA A 411 -13.02 -38.89 14.36
C ALA A 411 -14.12 -39.55 15.22
N ASP A 412 -15.34 -39.60 14.69
CA ASP A 412 -16.34 -40.58 15.11
C ASP A 412 -16.82 -41.29 13.84
N THR A 413 -16.63 -42.62 13.78
CA THR A 413 -16.80 -43.57 12.65
C THR A 413 -15.62 -43.53 11.66
N ASP A 414 -14.73 -44.51 11.54
CA ASP A 414 -14.88 -45.98 11.48
C ASP A 414 -13.62 -46.74 11.97
N ASP A 415 -13.81 -48.02 12.30
CA ASP A 415 -12.80 -49.02 12.71
C ASP A 415 -11.58 -49.11 11.77
N GLU A 416 -10.37 -48.83 12.27
CA GLU A 416 -9.12 -49.25 11.61
C GLU A 416 -8.15 -49.92 12.60
N GLU A 417 -7.62 -51.07 12.16
CA GLU A 417 -6.88 -52.08 12.91
C GLU A 417 -5.57 -51.56 13.52
N LEU A 418 -5.39 -51.78 14.83
CA LEU A 418 -4.11 -51.69 15.53
C LEU A 418 -3.19 -52.81 15.03
N ASP A 419 -1.91 -52.50 14.78
CA ASP A 419 -0.91 -53.53 14.56
C ASP A 419 -0.57 -54.28 15.86
N ALA A 420 0.11 -55.43 15.73
CA ALA A 420 0.30 -56.43 16.79
C ALA A 420 1.10 -55.96 18.02
N TYR A 421 1.53 -54.70 18.08
CA TYR A 421 2.27 -54.12 19.20
C TYR A 421 1.65 -52.83 19.78
N GLY A 422 0.50 -52.38 19.27
CA GLY A 422 -0.27 -51.30 19.90
C GLY A 422 0.42 -49.92 19.86
N GLU A 423 1.28 -49.67 18.87
CA GLU A 423 1.89 -48.35 18.66
C GLU A 423 1.31 -47.69 17.40
N ARG A 424 0.89 -46.42 17.53
CA ARG A 424 0.57 -45.61 16.35
C ARG A 424 1.87 -45.33 15.59
N PRO A 425 1.96 -45.54 14.27
CA PRO A 425 3.15 -45.18 13.53
C PRO A 425 3.41 -43.68 13.70
N ALA A 426 4.67 -43.33 14.00
CA ALA A 426 5.11 -41.95 14.11
C ALA A 426 4.80 -41.21 12.80
N ARG A 427 3.76 -40.35 12.81
CA ARG A 427 3.43 -39.49 11.68
C ARG A 427 4.56 -38.47 11.48
N GLU A 428 5.20 -38.53 10.32
CA GLU A 428 6.18 -37.56 9.87
C GLU A 428 5.54 -36.15 9.85
N ARG A 429 6.13 -35.20 10.56
CA ARG A 429 5.72 -33.79 10.53
C ARG A 429 6.01 -33.23 9.15
N GLY A 430 4.97 -32.93 8.37
CA GLY A 430 5.10 -32.28 7.07
C GLY A 430 3.94 -32.56 6.12
N GLU A 431 2.71 -32.28 6.54
CA GLU A 431 1.56 -32.41 5.64
C GLU A 431 1.47 -31.20 4.68
N ARG A 432 2.02 -31.44 3.49
CA ARG A 432 1.79 -30.81 2.18
C ARG A 432 1.07 -29.44 2.17
N LEU A 433 1.87 -28.37 2.16
CA LEU A 433 1.60 -27.18 1.33
C LEU A 433 1.17 -27.63 -0.07
N ASP A 434 0.31 -26.88 -0.78
CA ASP A 434 -0.01 -27.12 -2.21
C ASP A 434 1.30 -27.35 -2.99
N SER A 435 1.67 -28.61 -3.20
CA SER A 435 3.07 -29.07 -3.21
C SER A 435 3.81 -28.81 -4.53
N GLY A 436 3.37 -27.79 -5.26
CA GLY A 436 3.97 -27.34 -6.51
C GLY A 436 3.91 -25.83 -6.73
N ARG A 437 3.37 -25.03 -5.79
CA ARG A 437 3.39 -23.56 -5.91
C ARG A 437 4.54 -22.95 -5.13
N ALA A 438 5.18 -21.96 -5.72
CA ALA A 438 6.26 -21.19 -5.12
C ALA A 438 5.76 -19.81 -4.70
N TRP A 439 5.95 -19.48 -3.43
CA TRP A 439 5.56 -18.20 -2.83
C TRP A 439 6.81 -17.46 -2.37
N VAL A 440 7.04 -16.27 -2.90
CA VAL A 440 8.21 -15.45 -2.55
C VAL A 440 7.73 -14.12 -1.99
N PHE A 441 8.10 -13.82 -0.75
CA PHE A 441 7.82 -12.55 -0.08
C PHE A 441 9.13 -11.80 0.09
N THR A 442 9.25 -10.61 -0.48
CA THR A 442 10.49 -9.84 -0.43
C THR A 442 10.26 -8.37 -0.12
N SER A 443 11.17 -7.78 0.66
CA SER A 443 11.16 -6.36 1.00
C SER A 443 12.56 -5.93 1.45
N ALA A 444 12.83 -4.62 1.43
CA ALA A 444 14.05 -4.07 2.03
C ALA A 444 14.15 -4.27 3.54
N THR A 445 12.98 -4.33 4.18
CA THR A 445 12.82 -4.32 5.63
C THR A 445 11.62 -5.19 5.99
N LEU A 446 11.85 -6.27 6.74
CA LEU A 446 10.82 -7.21 7.22
C LEU A 446 10.93 -7.47 8.73
N GLY A 447 11.80 -6.75 9.43
CA GLY A 447 12.02 -6.87 10.87
C GLY A 447 13.49 -6.72 11.24
N ASP A 448 13.78 -6.92 12.51
CA ASP A 448 15.13 -6.90 13.08
C ASP A 448 15.63 -8.29 13.51
N GLU A 449 14.71 -9.20 13.84
CA GLU A 449 14.98 -10.56 14.33
C GLU A 449 15.32 -11.56 13.21
N PRO A 450 16.09 -12.65 13.49
CA PRO A 450 16.45 -13.66 12.49
C PRO A 450 15.26 -14.33 11.78
N THR A 451 14.18 -14.61 12.51
CA THR A 451 12.96 -15.27 11.99
C THR A 451 11.92 -14.29 11.44
N LEU A 452 12.21 -12.98 11.49
CA LEU A 452 11.33 -11.91 10.98
C LEU A 452 9.87 -12.00 11.50
N ARG A 453 9.69 -12.39 12.78
CA ARG A 453 8.37 -12.61 13.41
C ARG A 453 7.38 -11.48 13.23
N TRP A 454 7.86 -10.23 13.25
CA TRP A 454 7.05 -9.04 13.00
C TRP A 454 6.25 -9.14 11.69
N PHE A 455 6.84 -9.71 10.63
CA PHE A 455 6.18 -9.94 9.35
C PHE A 455 5.54 -11.33 9.26
N THR A 456 6.24 -12.38 9.73
CA THR A 456 5.82 -13.76 9.51
C THR A 456 4.61 -14.15 10.37
N GLU A 457 4.49 -13.70 11.63
CA GLU A 457 3.32 -14.01 12.47
C GLU A 457 2.02 -13.42 11.90
N PRO A 458 1.91 -12.11 11.61
CA PRO A 458 0.66 -11.51 11.11
C PRO A 458 0.28 -11.97 9.70
N CYS A 459 1.23 -12.51 8.93
CA CYS A 459 0.99 -13.05 7.60
C CYS A 459 0.78 -14.57 7.57
N GLY A 460 0.88 -15.26 8.72
CA GLY A 460 0.75 -16.72 8.77
C GLY A 460 1.87 -17.47 8.06
N LEU A 461 3.10 -16.94 8.09
CA LEU A 461 4.29 -17.42 7.38
C LEU A 461 5.37 -17.96 8.33
N GLN A 462 4.98 -18.49 9.50
CA GLN A 462 5.92 -18.94 10.53
C GLN A 462 6.79 -20.13 10.06
N ASP A 463 6.26 -20.95 9.15
CA ASP A 463 6.92 -22.14 8.60
C ASP A 463 7.73 -21.86 7.33
N ALA A 464 7.87 -20.59 6.92
CA ALA A 464 8.58 -20.21 5.71
C ALA A 464 10.11 -20.32 5.86
N GLU A 465 10.80 -20.59 4.75
CA GLU A 465 12.25 -20.38 4.67
C GLU A 465 12.53 -18.88 4.79
N VAL A 466 13.43 -18.49 5.70
CA VAL A 466 13.79 -17.08 5.90
C VAL A 466 15.21 -16.84 5.41
N LEU A 467 15.36 -15.89 4.48
CA LEU A 467 16.65 -15.41 3.99
C LEU A 467 16.83 -13.93 4.35
N ARG A 468 18.02 -13.58 4.82
CA ARG A 468 18.38 -12.17 5.10
C ARG A 468 19.67 -11.82 4.41
N VAL A 469 19.57 -10.92 3.43
CA VAL A 469 20.71 -10.41 2.66
C VAL A 469 21.00 -8.97 3.07
N GLN A 470 22.23 -8.72 3.51
CA GLN A 470 22.67 -7.39 3.93
C GLN A 470 22.87 -6.45 2.73
N SER A 471 22.77 -5.14 2.99
CA SER A 471 23.08 -4.12 1.99
C SER A 471 24.56 -4.18 1.59
N PRO A 472 24.90 -4.00 0.30
CA PRO A 472 26.29 -3.94 -0.15
C PRO A 472 26.99 -2.60 0.16
N PHE A 473 26.24 -1.57 0.55
CA PHE A 473 26.77 -0.22 0.79
C PHE A 473 27.63 -0.12 2.05
N ASP A 474 28.69 0.68 1.96
CA ASP A 474 29.56 1.01 3.10
C ASP A 474 29.00 2.22 3.85
N TYR A 475 27.95 1.97 4.64
CA TYR A 475 27.32 3.02 5.43
C TYR A 475 28.26 3.72 6.41
N ALA A 476 29.34 3.08 6.86
CA ALA A 476 30.26 3.67 7.82
C ALA A 476 31.06 4.83 7.20
N SER A 477 31.41 4.73 5.91
CA SER A 477 32.07 5.80 5.16
C SER A 477 31.10 6.75 4.47
N GLN A 478 29.98 6.23 3.95
CA GLN A 478 29.02 7.00 3.16
C GLN A 478 28.05 7.83 4.01
N ALA A 479 27.70 7.37 5.21
CA ALA A 479 26.62 7.97 5.99
C ALA A 479 27.01 8.27 7.44
N ALA A 480 26.48 9.37 7.94
CA ALA A 480 26.61 9.75 9.34
C ALA A 480 25.24 9.86 10.02
N LEU A 481 25.16 9.45 11.28
CA LEU A 481 23.98 9.57 12.12
C LEU A 481 24.20 10.66 13.18
N TYR A 482 23.31 11.65 13.21
CA TYR A 482 23.26 12.68 14.24
C TYR A 482 21.98 12.58 15.07
N VAL A 483 22.14 12.51 16.39
CA VAL A 483 21.03 12.58 17.35
C VAL A 483 21.35 13.71 18.33
N PRO A 484 20.66 14.87 18.26
CA PRO A 484 20.96 15.99 19.13
C PRO A 484 20.75 15.61 20.61
N ARG A 485 21.77 15.84 21.46
CA ARG A 485 21.70 15.50 22.90
C ARG A 485 20.80 16.44 23.70
N ALA A 486 20.81 17.72 23.35
CA ALA A 486 19.97 18.76 23.93
C ALA A 486 18.92 19.21 22.91
N PHE A 487 17.75 18.58 22.96
CA PHE A 487 16.64 18.86 22.05
C PHE A 487 15.31 18.82 22.81
N PRO A 488 14.32 19.67 22.46
CA PRO A 488 13.00 19.60 23.05
C PRO A 488 12.40 18.20 22.89
N LYS A 489 11.68 17.71 23.91
CA LYS A 489 11.02 16.41 23.82
C LYS A 489 9.96 16.41 22.70
N PRO A 490 9.65 15.26 22.07
CA PRO A 490 8.65 15.18 21.00
C PRO A 490 7.26 15.76 21.30
N ASN A 491 6.87 15.85 22.57
CA ASN A 491 5.60 16.42 23.03
C ASN A 491 5.69 17.91 23.39
N ASP A 492 6.88 18.51 23.35
CA ASP A 492 7.10 19.94 23.61
C ASP A 492 6.55 20.78 22.44
N PRO A 493 5.79 21.85 22.69
CA PRO A 493 5.30 22.74 21.63
C PRO A 493 6.39 23.32 20.73
N SER A 494 7.59 23.56 21.27
CA SER A 494 8.74 24.11 20.53
C SER A 494 9.48 23.09 19.66
N HIS A 495 9.17 21.80 19.81
CA HIS A 495 9.91 20.72 19.15
C HIS A 495 9.91 20.86 17.63
N SER A 496 8.73 21.01 17.00
CA SER A 496 8.62 21.12 15.54
C SER A 496 9.36 22.35 15.00
N GLN A 497 9.35 23.46 15.74
CA GLN A 497 10.11 24.66 15.39
C GLN A 497 11.62 24.40 15.44
N ARG A 498 12.10 23.68 16.46
CA ARG A 498 13.51 23.33 16.57
C ARG A 498 13.96 22.34 15.50
N VAL A 499 13.08 21.41 15.09
CA VAL A 499 13.32 20.53 13.93
C VAL A 499 13.47 21.35 12.65
N ALA A 500 12.57 22.31 12.43
CA ALA A 500 12.63 23.19 11.26
C ALA A 500 13.92 24.01 11.21
N GLN A 501 14.38 24.55 12.34
CA GLN A 501 15.66 25.26 12.44
C GLN A 501 16.86 24.38 12.09
N LEU A 502 16.91 23.14 12.61
CA LEU A 502 17.99 22.20 12.31
C LEU A 502 17.98 21.81 10.82
N ALA A 503 16.79 21.49 10.29
CA ALA A 503 16.61 21.12 8.90
C ALA A 503 16.94 22.29 7.95
N ALA A 504 16.50 23.52 8.25
CA ALA A 504 16.77 24.70 7.45
C ALA A 504 18.25 25.05 7.44
N ARG A 505 18.95 24.92 8.57
CA ARG A 505 20.41 25.12 8.61
C ARG A 505 21.11 24.13 7.69
N GLY A 506 20.82 22.83 7.85
CA GLY A 506 21.44 21.80 7.01
C GLY A 506 21.10 21.94 5.52
N ALA A 507 19.83 22.26 5.22
CA ALA A 507 19.40 22.52 3.85
C ALA A 507 20.04 23.78 3.24
N THR A 508 20.34 24.81 4.02
CA THR A 508 21.05 26.00 3.54
C THR A 508 22.47 25.64 3.11
N GLU A 509 23.20 24.89 3.94
CA GLU A 509 24.57 24.46 3.61
C GLU A 509 24.62 23.52 2.41
N LEU A 510 23.65 22.60 2.31
CA LEU A 510 23.55 21.65 1.22
C LEU A 510 22.82 22.20 0.00
N GLY A 511 22.44 23.47 -0.06
CA GLY A 511 21.72 24.04 -1.19
C GLY A 511 20.40 23.31 -1.51
N GLY A 512 19.69 22.87 -0.48
CA GLY A 512 18.33 22.34 -0.58
C GLY A 512 18.20 20.81 -0.52
N ARG A 513 19.26 20.02 -0.71
CA ARG A 513 19.27 18.54 -0.86
C ARG A 513 18.81 17.74 0.37
N THR A 514 17.58 18.00 0.84
CA THR A 514 17.09 17.66 2.17
C THR A 514 15.67 17.10 2.14
N LEU A 515 15.49 15.98 2.81
CA LEU A 515 14.20 15.38 3.08
C LEU A 515 13.88 15.48 4.57
N VAL A 516 12.72 16.03 4.92
CA VAL A 516 12.20 16.02 6.28
C VAL A 516 11.01 15.08 6.38
N LEU A 517 11.20 13.97 7.11
CA LEU A 517 10.18 12.98 7.41
C LEU A 517 9.53 13.31 8.75
N THR A 518 8.21 13.50 8.70
CA THR A 518 7.40 13.86 9.85
C THR A 518 6.46 12.72 10.24
N THR A 519 6.31 12.51 11.54
CA THR A 519 5.39 11.51 12.10
C THR A 519 3.93 11.98 12.16
N THR A 520 3.68 13.29 12.03
CA THR A 520 2.33 13.86 12.08
C THR A 520 2.11 14.94 11.03
N LEU A 521 0.89 15.03 10.49
CA LEU A 521 0.50 16.09 9.53
C LEU A 521 0.55 17.50 10.13
N ARG A 522 0.41 17.62 11.46
CA ARG A 522 0.57 18.91 12.14
C ARG A 522 2.02 19.39 12.10
N ALA A 523 2.97 18.50 12.44
CA ALA A 523 4.39 18.82 12.38
C ALA A 523 4.82 19.16 10.94
N LEU A 524 4.29 18.43 9.95
CA LEU A 524 4.53 18.67 8.53
C LEU A 524 4.27 20.12 8.11
N ARG A 525 3.10 20.67 8.45
CA ARG A 525 2.76 22.07 8.13
C ARG A 525 3.63 23.05 8.89
N THR A 526 3.76 22.87 10.20
CA THR A 526 4.57 23.76 11.05
C THR A 526 6.02 23.83 10.59
N ILE A 527 6.63 22.69 10.25
CA ILE A 527 8.01 22.64 9.77
C ILE A 527 8.13 23.31 8.40
N GLY A 528 7.24 22.97 7.46
CA GLY A 528 7.27 23.57 6.12
C GLY A 528 7.14 25.09 6.14
N ASP A 529 6.21 25.64 6.93
CA ASP A 529 5.98 27.09 7.03
C ASP A 529 7.17 27.81 7.69
N GLU A 530 7.73 27.25 8.76
CA GLU A 530 8.89 27.81 9.45
C GLU A 530 10.15 27.79 8.56
N MET A 531 10.38 26.72 7.80
CA MET A 531 11.51 26.63 6.86
C MET A 531 11.39 27.69 5.76
N ARG A 532 10.19 27.93 5.22
CA ARG A 532 9.96 29.00 4.23
C ARG A 532 10.32 30.37 4.78
N GLN A 533 9.87 30.69 5.99
CA GLN A 533 10.18 31.97 6.65
C GLN A 533 11.69 32.15 6.83
N GLN A 534 12.43 31.09 7.18
CA GLN A 534 13.89 31.17 7.32
C GLN A 534 14.59 31.37 5.96
N PHE A 535 14.11 30.70 4.91
CA PHE A 535 14.68 30.83 3.56
C PHE A 535 14.34 32.16 2.86
N GLU A 536 13.30 32.87 3.30
CA GLU A 536 13.00 34.22 2.81
C GLU A 536 14.15 35.21 3.08
N LEU A 537 14.99 34.94 4.08
CA LEU A 537 16.17 35.72 4.43
C LEU A 537 17.38 35.45 3.51
N LEU A 538 17.32 34.39 2.70
CA LEU A 538 18.38 34.02 1.76
C LEU A 538 18.20 34.71 0.40
N ASP A 539 19.33 34.95 -0.29
CA ASP A 539 19.33 35.44 -1.66
C ASP A 539 18.56 34.51 -2.60
N ALA A 540 17.77 35.10 -3.50
CA ALA A 540 16.85 34.35 -4.36
C ALA A 540 17.55 33.31 -5.27
N GLN A 541 18.84 33.48 -5.56
CA GLN A 541 19.62 32.55 -6.38
C GLN A 541 20.03 31.27 -5.63
N VAL A 542 20.22 31.34 -4.31
CA VAL A 542 20.67 30.21 -3.47
C VAL A 542 19.56 29.66 -2.58
N ARG A 543 18.38 30.29 -2.59
CA ARG A 543 17.21 29.93 -1.78
C ARG A 543 16.63 28.58 -2.21
N PRO A 544 16.63 27.56 -1.33
CA PRO A 544 15.97 26.29 -1.62
C PRO A 544 14.45 26.43 -1.79
N ASP A 545 13.85 25.65 -2.67
CA ASP A 545 12.39 25.54 -2.78
C ASP A 545 11.85 24.60 -1.70
N VAL A 546 10.81 25.00 -0.96
CA VAL A 546 10.19 24.18 0.10
C VAL A 546 8.92 23.55 -0.42
N LEU A 547 9.06 22.29 -0.80
CA LEU A 547 7.99 21.42 -1.24
C LEU A 547 7.34 20.79 -0.01
N VAL A 548 6.01 20.85 0.10
CA VAL A 548 5.27 20.28 1.24
C VAL A 548 4.19 19.34 0.75
N GLN A 549 4.14 18.13 1.31
CA GLN A 549 3.11 17.15 0.97
C GLN A 549 1.70 17.74 1.15
N GLY A 550 0.85 17.51 0.14
CA GLY A 550 -0.56 17.93 0.13
C GLY A 550 -0.82 19.19 -0.68
N GLU A 551 0.20 20.00 -0.97
CA GLU A 551 0.06 21.22 -1.77
C GLU A 551 -0.04 20.90 -3.27
N LEU A 552 0.81 20.01 -3.76
CA LEU A 552 0.82 19.53 -5.15
C LEU A 552 0.64 18.00 -5.20
N PRO A 553 0.25 17.45 -6.36
CA PRO A 553 0.19 15.99 -6.55
C PRO A 553 1.54 15.34 -6.24
N LYS A 554 1.51 14.11 -5.68
CA LYS A 554 2.73 13.39 -5.25
C LYS A 554 3.79 13.36 -6.35
N ARG A 555 3.40 12.94 -7.56
CA ARG A 555 4.29 12.88 -8.73
C ARG A 555 4.98 14.21 -9.02
N VAL A 556 4.25 15.33 -8.98
CA VAL A 556 4.83 16.66 -9.25
C VAL A 556 5.82 17.08 -8.17
N LEU A 557 5.52 16.81 -6.90
CA LEU A 557 6.46 17.07 -5.79
C LEU A 557 7.74 16.25 -5.95
N MET A 558 7.60 14.96 -6.29
CA MET A 558 8.71 14.05 -6.55
C MET A 558 9.57 14.50 -7.73
N ASP A 559 8.94 14.86 -8.86
CA ASP A 559 9.63 15.28 -10.08
C ASP A 559 10.39 16.60 -9.84
N ARG A 560 9.75 17.59 -9.19
CA ARG A 560 10.42 18.83 -8.77
C ARG A 560 11.59 18.58 -7.84
N PHE A 561 11.45 17.69 -6.86
CA PHE A 561 12.53 17.37 -5.94
C PHE A 561 13.73 16.76 -6.67
N ARG A 562 13.52 15.86 -7.64
CA ARG A 562 14.60 15.29 -8.47
C ARG A 562 15.25 16.33 -9.38
N GLU A 563 14.45 17.21 -9.96
CA GLU A 563 14.91 18.27 -10.87
C GLU A 563 15.55 19.45 -10.14
N GLY A 564 15.31 19.60 -8.84
CA GLY A 564 15.62 20.80 -8.04
C GLY A 564 17.08 21.25 -8.08
N ALA A 565 18.03 20.34 -8.30
CA ALA A 565 19.46 20.67 -8.42
C ALA A 565 19.94 20.88 -9.88
N SER A 566 19.05 20.74 -10.87
CA SER A 566 19.37 20.86 -12.28
C SER A 566 19.34 22.32 -12.76
N ALA A 567 20.19 22.65 -13.72
CA ALA A 567 20.21 23.95 -14.42
C ALA A 567 20.55 25.18 -13.54
N GLY A 568 21.36 25.02 -12.50
CA GLY A 568 21.90 26.14 -11.70
C GLY A 568 20.89 26.78 -10.74
N ARG A 569 19.78 26.10 -10.45
CA ARG A 569 18.83 26.48 -9.39
C ARG A 569 19.28 25.88 -8.05
N ALA A 570 18.91 26.53 -6.96
CA ALA A 570 19.00 25.92 -5.64
C ALA A 570 18.07 24.70 -5.56
N GLY A 571 18.54 23.65 -4.88
CA GLY A 571 17.82 22.40 -4.66
C GLY A 571 16.51 22.57 -3.89
N CYS A 572 15.80 21.46 -3.69
CA CYS A 572 14.50 21.46 -3.03
C CYS A 572 14.56 20.77 -1.68
N VAL A 573 13.99 21.39 -0.66
CA VAL A 573 13.61 20.68 0.56
C VAL A 573 12.23 20.08 0.36
N LEU A 574 12.05 18.81 0.71
CA LEU A 574 10.71 18.23 0.77
C LEU A 574 10.35 17.77 2.18
N VAL A 575 9.26 18.34 2.69
CA VAL A 575 8.66 18.00 3.98
C VAL A 575 7.46 17.09 3.74
N ALA A 576 7.57 15.85 4.22
CA ALA A 576 6.62 14.79 3.94
C ALA A 576 6.40 13.87 5.15
N SER A 577 5.32 13.11 5.13
CA SER A 577 5.14 11.95 6.00
C SER A 577 5.93 10.74 5.48
N ALA A 578 6.22 9.77 6.35
CA ALA A 578 6.97 8.56 5.96
C ALA A 578 6.32 7.81 4.77
N SER A 579 5.00 7.59 4.84
CA SER A 579 4.23 6.88 3.80
C SER A 579 4.18 7.60 2.46
N PHE A 580 4.35 8.92 2.44
CA PHE A 580 4.40 9.67 1.20
C PHE A 580 5.66 9.38 0.39
N TRP A 581 6.77 9.06 1.04
CA TRP A 581 8.06 8.82 0.38
C TRP A 581 8.29 7.38 -0.08
N GLU A 582 7.39 6.46 0.28
CA GLU A 582 7.45 5.08 -0.18
C GLU A 582 7.38 5.00 -1.71
N GLY A 583 8.19 4.11 -2.27
CA GLY A 583 8.33 3.93 -3.71
C GLY A 583 9.09 5.04 -4.46
N PHE A 584 9.69 6.01 -3.75
CA PHE A 584 10.53 7.03 -4.38
C PHE A 584 12.02 6.69 -4.33
N ASP A 585 12.71 7.00 -5.42
CA ASP A 585 14.14 6.85 -5.62
C ASP A 585 14.74 8.20 -6.05
N ALA A 586 15.68 8.72 -5.25
CA ALA A 586 16.48 9.91 -5.54
C ALA A 586 17.95 9.59 -5.26
N PRO A 587 18.65 8.97 -6.22
CA PRO A 587 20.06 8.62 -6.06
C PRO A 587 20.99 9.82 -6.29
N GLY A 588 22.22 9.71 -5.82
CA GLY A 588 23.26 10.72 -5.98
C GLY A 588 23.02 11.96 -5.12
N ASP A 589 23.52 13.09 -5.60
CA ASP A 589 23.51 14.35 -4.86
C ASP A 589 22.11 15.00 -4.79
N VAL A 590 21.03 14.32 -5.20
CA VAL A 590 19.68 14.87 -5.06
C VAL A 590 19.27 14.94 -3.58
N LEU A 591 19.71 13.98 -2.77
CA LEU A 591 19.36 13.86 -1.36
C LEU A 591 20.60 13.52 -0.53
N GLN A 592 21.02 14.46 0.31
CA GLN A 592 22.20 14.31 1.17
C GLN A 592 21.90 14.49 2.67
N LEU A 593 20.73 15.04 3.01
CA LEU A 593 20.27 15.15 4.40
C LEU A 593 18.87 14.57 4.55
N VAL A 594 18.72 13.58 5.43
CA VAL A 594 17.41 13.09 5.88
C VAL A 594 17.22 13.51 7.33
N VAL A 595 16.13 14.20 7.62
CA VAL A 595 15.73 14.58 8.98
C VAL A 595 14.48 13.81 9.36
N ILE A 596 14.51 13.09 10.48
CA ILE A 596 13.33 12.43 11.06
C ILE A 596 12.95 13.20 12.33
N ASP A 597 11.74 13.77 12.35
CA ASP A 597 11.29 14.62 13.45
C ASP A 597 11.23 13.87 14.79
N LYS A 598 10.63 12.68 14.79
CA LYS A 598 10.36 11.86 15.99
C LYS A 598 10.52 10.38 15.67
N LEU A 599 10.79 9.57 16.71
CA LEU A 599 10.75 8.11 16.56
C LEU A 599 9.36 7.67 16.06
N PRO A 600 9.29 6.89 14.97
CA PRO A 600 8.04 6.56 14.28
C PRO A 600 7.29 5.41 14.96
N PHE A 601 6.95 5.58 16.24
CA PHE A 601 6.10 4.62 16.95
C PHE A 601 4.66 4.65 16.39
N PRO A 602 3.98 3.49 16.34
CA PRO A 602 2.59 3.45 15.93
C PRO A 602 1.74 4.34 16.87
N PRO A 603 0.73 5.05 16.33
CA PRO A 603 -0.11 5.92 17.15
C PRO A 603 -0.87 5.09 18.20
N PRO A 604 -0.71 5.38 19.51
CA PRO A 604 -1.33 4.56 20.56
C PRO A 604 -2.85 4.63 20.57
N ASN A 605 -3.42 5.70 20.00
CA ASN A 605 -4.87 5.90 19.89
C ASN A 605 -5.43 5.35 18.57
N ASP A 606 -4.63 4.68 17.75
CA ASP A 606 -5.14 3.99 16.58
C ASP A 606 -5.88 2.71 17.02
N PRO A 607 -7.15 2.51 16.62
CA PRO A 607 -7.97 1.40 17.09
C PRO A 607 -7.37 0.01 16.78
N LEU A 608 -6.70 -0.14 15.64
CA LEU A 608 -6.10 -1.41 15.24
C LEU A 608 -4.82 -1.67 16.05
N VAL A 609 -4.03 -0.63 16.31
CA VAL A 609 -2.85 -0.69 17.19
C VAL A 609 -3.25 -1.09 18.61
N GLU A 610 -4.30 -0.47 19.16
CA GLU A 610 -4.79 -0.75 20.51
C GLU A 610 -5.25 -2.21 20.63
N ALA A 611 -6.04 -2.69 19.67
CA ALA A 611 -6.55 -4.05 19.72
C ALA A 611 -5.47 -5.12 19.49
N ARG A 612 -4.48 -4.87 18.60
CA ARG A 612 -3.29 -5.72 18.47
C ARG A 612 -2.51 -5.78 19.78
N SER A 613 -2.40 -4.65 20.47
CA SER A 613 -1.72 -4.56 21.78
C SER A 613 -2.47 -5.37 22.84
N GLN A 614 -3.80 -5.24 22.92
CA GLN A 614 -4.64 -6.01 23.84
C GLN A 614 -4.53 -7.52 23.59
N ARG A 615 -4.52 -7.97 22.32
CA ARG A 615 -4.33 -9.39 21.99
C ARG A 615 -2.98 -9.92 22.48
N LEU A 616 -1.90 -9.17 22.29
CA LEU A 616 -0.57 -9.56 22.77
C LEU A 616 -0.52 -9.60 24.30
N GLU A 617 -1.10 -8.62 24.96
CA GLU A 617 -1.16 -8.56 26.43
C GLU A 617 -2.00 -9.70 27.02
N ALA A 618 -3.11 -10.07 26.37
CA ALA A 618 -3.92 -11.24 26.74
C ALA A 618 -3.14 -12.57 26.61
N GLN A 619 -2.15 -12.64 25.70
CA GLN A 619 -1.23 -13.77 25.55
C GLN A 619 -0.05 -13.72 26.54
N GLY A 620 -0.01 -12.75 27.45
CA GLY A 620 1.11 -12.54 28.38
C GLY A 620 2.37 -11.96 27.72
N ARG A 621 2.26 -11.44 26.50
CA ARG A 621 3.36 -10.81 25.73
C ARG A 621 3.38 -9.30 25.96
N SER A 622 4.52 -8.67 25.69
CA SER A 622 4.64 -7.21 25.77
C SER A 622 4.26 -6.57 24.43
N SER A 623 3.14 -5.85 24.38
CA SER A 623 2.72 -5.06 23.22
C SER A 623 3.81 -4.09 22.74
N PHE A 624 4.50 -3.44 23.69
CA PHE A 624 5.61 -2.55 23.37
C PHE A 624 6.80 -3.29 22.72
N ALA A 625 7.26 -4.39 23.31
CA ALA A 625 8.46 -5.09 22.85
C ALA A 625 8.24 -5.93 21.59
N ASP A 626 7.04 -6.49 21.42
CA ASP A 626 6.70 -7.43 20.35
C ASP A 626 5.95 -6.78 19.17
N TYR A 627 5.38 -5.58 19.37
CA TYR A 627 4.69 -4.86 18.30
C TYR A 627 5.23 -3.43 18.09
N SER A 628 5.10 -2.54 19.08
CA SER A 628 5.42 -1.11 18.87
C SER A 628 6.90 -0.86 18.51
N LEU A 629 7.81 -1.59 19.14
CA LEU A 629 9.25 -1.43 18.94
C LEU A 629 9.74 -2.01 17.59
N PRO A 630 9.36 -3.24 17.18
CA PRO A 630 9.62 -3.73 15.83
C PRO A 630 9.01 -2.85 14.73
N GLU A 631 7.78 -2.38 14.91
CA GLU A 631 7.12 -1.46 13.97
C GLU A 631 7.94 -0.18 13.76
N ALA A 632 8.34 0.45 14.88
CA ALA A 632 9.18 1.63 14.84
C ALA A 632 10.56 1.36 14.22
N ALA A 633 11.15 0.17 14.46
CA ALA A 633 12.42 -0.22 13.88
C ALA A 633 12.35 -0.34 12.35
N VAL A 634 11.29 -0.99 11.84
CA VAL A 634 11.04 -1.12 10.38
C VAL A 634 10.84 0.25 9.75
N ALA A 635 9.92 1.07 10.29
CA ALA A 635 9.66 2.41 9.77
C ALA A 635 10.92 3.30 9.79
N LEU A 636 11.73 3.21 10.85
CA LEU A 636 12.98 3.94 10.97
C LEU A 636 14.02 3.48 9.93
N LYS A 637 14.19 2.17 9.74
CA LYS A 637 15.08 1.58 8.72
C LYS A 637 14.64 1.98 7.31
N GLN A 638 13.34 2.05 7.04
CA GLN A 638 12.79 2.51 5.76
C GLN A 638 13.04 4.00 5.50
N GLY A 639 12.92 4.84 6.53
CA GLY A 639 13.24 6.27 6.45
C GLY A 639 14.74 6.49 6.21
N ALA A 640 15.60 5.79 6.95
CA ALA A 640 17.05 5.85 6.79
C ALA A 640 17.54 5.29 5.44
N GLY A 641 16.91 4.23 4.94
CA GLY A 641 17.23 3.61 3.65
C GLY A 641 16.94 4.47 2.41
N ARG A 642 16.48 5.71 2.61
CA ARG A 642 16.33 6.74 1.56
C ARG A 642 17.61 7.52 1.31
N LEU A 643 18.49 7.59 2.30
CA LEU A 643 19.71 8.41 2.24
C LEU A 643 20.74 7.86 1.25
N ILE A 644 20.95 6.54 1.24
CA ILE A 644 21.97 5.88 0.40
C ILE A 644 21.29 4.91 -0.56
N ARG A 645 21.46 5.16 -1.86
CA ARG A 645 20.85 4.39 -2.97
C ARG A 645 21.90 3.88 -3.96
N ARG A 646 23.09 4.46 -3.99
CA ARG A 646 24.26 4.05 -4.78
C ARG A 646 25.52 3.99 -3.93
N GLU A 647 26.54 3.32 -4.46
CA GLU A 647 27.89 3.18 -3.86
C GLU A 647 28.63 4.53 -3.74
N THR A 648 28.21 5.55 -4.51
CA THR A 648 28.80 6.90 -4.50
C THR A 648 28.03 7.89 -3.63
N ASP A 649 26.84 7.51 -3.15
CA ASP A 649 26.02 8.43 -2.37
C ASP A 649 26.69 8.70 -1.03
N SER A 650 26.54 9.91 -0.50
CA SER A 650 26.99 10.26 0.84
C SER A 650 25.97 11.19 1.49
N GLY A 651 25.83 11.12 2.82
CA GLY A 651 24.84 11.96 3.48
C GLY A 651 24.79 11.86 5.00
N VAL A 652 23.91 12.66 5.60
CA VAL A 652 23.66 12.68 7.04
C VAL A 652 22.20 12.33 7.32
N LEU A 653 21.97 11.44 8.28
CA LEU A 653 20.69 11.18 8.90
C LEU A 653 20.63 11.89 10.25
N ALA A 654 19.72 12.85 10.40
CA ALA A 654 19.43 13.50 11.67
C ALA A 654 18.13 12.95 12.25
N ILE A 655 18.17 12.43 13.49
CA ILE A 655 16.96 11.99 14.22
C ILE A 655 16.76 12.93 15.40
N CYS A 656 15.72 13.76 15.33
CA CYS A 656 15.44 14.81 16.30
C CYS A 656 14.72 14.32 17.57
N ASP A 657 15.00 13.09 18.01
CA ASP A 657 14.34 12.49 19.17
C ASP A 657 15.36 11.94 20.19
N THR A 658 15.50 12.64 21.31
CA THR A 658 16.46 12.30 22.36
C THR A 658 16.20 10.92 22.99
N ARG A 659 14.99 10.37 22.85
CA ARG A 659 14.65 9.03 23.37
C ARG A 659 15.49 7.93 22.73
N LEU A 660 15.99 8.13 21.51
CA LEU A 660 16.84 7.16 20.82
C LEU A 660 18.16 6.91 21.57
N VAL A 661 18.69 7.92 22.27
CA VAL A 661 19.91 7.79 23.08
C VAL A 661 19.62 7.67 24.58
N ALA A 662 18.53 8.27 25.06
CA ALA A 662 18.20 8.32 26.49
C ALA A 662 17.50 7.05 27.02
N MET A 663 16.75 6.33 26.18
CA MET A 663 15.94 5.18 26.61
C MET A 663 16.63 3.86 26.32
N GLY A 664 16.39 2.85 27.18
CA GLY A 664 17.00 1.52 27.05
C GLY A 664 16.69 0.81 25.72
N TYR A 665 15.47 1.00 25.18
CA TYR A 665 15.05 0.46 23.88
C TYR A 665 15.76 1.13 22.70
N GLY A 666 16.35 2.31 22.90
CA GLY A 666 17.05 3.06 21.86
C GLY A 666 18.21 2.27 21.24
N ARG A 667 18.87 1.41 22.04
CA ARG A 667 19.90 0.48 21.54
C ARG A 667 19.39 -0.48 20.47
N ARG A 668 18.16 -0.99 20.62
CA ARG A 668 17.53 -1.89 19.64
C ARG A 668 17.20 -1.14 18.34
N LEU A 669 16.64 0.06 18.44
CA LEU A 669 16.38 0.92 17.28
C LEU A 669 17.66 1.31 16.53
N LEU A 670 18.73 1.65 17.26
CA LEU A 670 20.04 1.94 16.67
C LEU A 670 20.65 0.72 15.97
N ALA A 671 20.44 -0.49 16.50
CA ALA A 671 20.93 -1.73 15.90
C ALA A 671 20.15 -2.11 14.62
N ALA A 672 18.89 -1.65 14.48
CA ALA A 672 18.10 -1.85 13.28
C ALA A 672 18.50 -0.92 12.12
N LEU A 673 19.13 0.21 12.43
CA LEU A 673 19.68 1.13 11.43
C LEU A 673 20.96 0.55 10.80
N PRO A 674 21.26 0.92 9.54
CA PRO A 674 22.57 0.66 8.97
C PRO A 674 23.71 1.23 9.84
N PRO A 675 24.92 0.62 9.82
CA PRO A 675 26.03 1.01 10.69
C PRO A 675 26.68 2.33 10.23
N MET A 676 25.99 3.45 10.44
CA MET A 676 26.45 4.80 10.10
C MET A 676 27.45 5.33 11.13
N ARG A 677 28.36 6.20 10.70
CA ARG A 677 29.28 6.91 11.60
C ARG A 677 28.51 7.84 12.54
N ARG A 678 28.73 7.76 13.85
CA ARG A 678 28.00 8.60 14.82
C ARG A 678 28.64 9.98 14.95
N LEU A 679 27.81 11.01 14.95
CA LEU A 679 28.18 12.40 15.23
C LEU A 679 27.76 12.74 16.66
N GLU A 680 28.71 13.21 17.47
CA GLU A 680 28.53 13.36 18.92
C GLU A 680 28.14 14.79 19.33
N SER A 681 28.42 15.77 18.46
CA SER A 681 28.21 17.19 18.71
C SER A 681 27.60 17.91 17.51
N GLU A 682 27.08 19.11 17.75
CA GLU A 682 26.58 20.00 16.70
C GLU A 682 27.70 20.45 15.75
N SER A 683 28.92 20.63 16.26
CA SER A 683 30.09 20.91 15.42
C SER A 683 30.45 19.75 14.50
N ASP A 684 30.30 18.50 14.96
CA ASP A 684 30.52 17.33 14.10
C ASP A 684 29.47 17.24 12.99
N PHE A 685 28.22 17.64 13.30
CA PHE A 685 27.14 17.74 12.34
C PHE A 685 27.44 18.78 11.26
N ASP A 686 27.79 20.01 11.67
CA ASP A 686 28.10 21.08 10.72
C ASP A 686 29.33 20.72 9.85
N ALA A 687 30.39 20.14 10.44
CA ALA A 687 31.55 19.66 9.69
C ALA A 687 31.23 18.52 8.71
N ALA A 688 30.29 17.63 9.06
CA ALA A 688 29.84 16.58 8.16
C ALA A 688 29.03 17.13 6.98
N LEU A 689 28.22 18.18 7.19
CA LEU A 689 27.50 18.85 6.12
C LEU A 689 28.46 19.58 5.17
N ASP A 690 29.48 20.25 5.70
CA ASP A 690 30.49 20.93 4.90
C ASP A 690 31.25 19.96 4.00
N ALA A 691 31.59 18.77 4.52
CA ALA A 691 32.28 17.73 3.76
C ALA A 691 31.46 17.19 2.56
N LEU A 692 30.12 17.32 2.59
CA LEU A 692 29.23 16.91 1.50
C LEU A 692 29.07 17.96 0.38
N ARG A 693 29.63 19.17 0.58
CA ARG A 693 29.63 20.25 -0.42
C ARG A 693 30.78 20.10 -1.42
N THR A 694 31.90 19.57 -0.95
CA THR A 694 33.09 19.18 -1.74
C THR A 694 32.85 17.88 -2.47
#